data_AF-A0A8J4QR45-F1
#
_entry.id   AF-A0A8J4QR45-F1
#
_cell.length_a   1.000
_cell.length_b   1.000
_cell.length_c   1.000
_cell.angle_alpha   90.00
_cell.angle_beta   90.00
_cell.angle_gamma   90.00
#
_symmetry.space_group_name_H-M   'P 1'
#
loop_
_entity.id
_entity.type
_entity.pdbx_description
1 polymer ?
#
loop_
_entity_poly.entity_id
_entity_poly.type
_entity_poly.pdbx_seq_one_letter_code
_entity_poly.pdbx_strand_id
1 'polypeptide(L)'
;MKASSLIGSQSSLPDDCEKAQSFFLDSSDKDMPESGSRSHVEPILDRLYHENPRNLNAERSAFGDGVTTIIQGGGGIAKEKSCSDSSHDMSQILGPNGKSKPTPLSQSGFQDPASVGGGQQLTLLSIENLEEISDLILDLMPSIKTEAFKRTLDGISASKMLVFTEEKYLLSHFMKIVDSSDPDIIMGWDIQGGSLGFLAERASHLGIGLLNNISRTPSETKIAARDLDIPEKGIFDNLIPERLNTNPVILEDAIIEDEWGRTHASGVHVGGRIVLNVWRLMRGEVKLNMYTVEAVAEAVLRRKIPSFCHKVLTKWFSCGPGRGRFRCIEYFIERARLNLEIMNQLDMINRTSELARVFSIDFFSVLSRGSQNRIESMFLRLAHTQNYLAISPGSQRVASQPTMECLPLVMEPESRFYADPIVVLDFQSHYPSMIIAYNLYFSTCLGKVAPSKANTLGVSSFSPDPSVLKCVKNEILLTPNGVMYVSSKVCKGIMPRLLEEILSTRIMVKQAMKILSPSQKILHRIFNARQLALKLIANVTYGYTAAGFSGHMPYAELADNIVQCGYSTLEKAISFVNAHDKWKAKVIYGDTDSLFVLLKGCTVKESFRIGNEIVSAIAAMNPNPVTLKMEKLYHPCFLLTKKRYVGYSYESPKQSELVYDAKGIEIVRRDTCGAVSKTLEKSLRLIFEHLNTSERKAYLQRQWTQILSGKVSLHDFVFTKEVRLGTYCTRSSSSLPPAAIVATKAMRADPRAEPRYAERIPYVVIHGEPGPPPQ
;
A
#
# COMPACT_ATOMS: atom_id res chain seq x y z
N MET A 1 3.37 -47.89 7.21
CA MET A 1 2.85 -48.96 6.32
C MET A 1 2.79 -48.40 4.90
N LYS A 2 3.60 -49.01 4.00
CA LYS A 2 3.72 -48.90 2.51
C LYS A 2 3.69 -47.51 1.87
N ALA A 3 4.66 -47.03 1.07
CA ALA A 3 5.99 -47.49 0.59
C ALA A 3 6.66 -46.24 -0.09
N SER A 4 7.90 -45.85 0.26
CA SER A 4 9.18 -46.14 -0.44
C SER A 4 9.36 -45.34 -1.75
N SER A 5 10.20 -44.29 -1.80
CA SER A 5 11.68 -44.24 -1.94
C SER A 5 12.19 -44.36 -3.39
N LEU A 6 13.05 -43.43 -3.82
CA LEU A 6 14.26 -43.72 -4.62
C LEU A 6 15.17 -42.48 -4.69
N ILE A 7 16.26 -42.54 -3.93
CA ILE A 7 17.53 -41.85 -4.15
C ILE A 7 18.47 -42.89 -4.76
N GLY A 8 19.26 -42.49 -5.76
CA GLY A 8 20.34 -43.31 -6.33
C GLY A 8 21.45 -42.41 -6.87
N SER A 9 22.69 -42.74 -6.53
CA SER A 9 23.89 -41.91 -6.52
C SER A 9 24.97 -42.36 -7.53
N GLN A 10 25.86 -41.41 -7.88
CA GLN A 10 27.27 -41.53 -8.32
C GLN A 10 27.64 -42.06 -9.72
N SER A 11 28.40 -41.24 -10.47
CA SER A 11 29.64 -41.62 -11.16
C SER A 11 30.49 -40.39 -11.52
N SER A 12 31.81 -40.58 -11.58
CA SER A 12 32.91 -39.61 -11.52
C SER A 12 33.68 -39.39 -12.85
N LEU A 13 34.06 -38.12 -13.13
CA LEU A 13 35.26 -37.58 -13.85
C LEU A 13 35.53 -38.01 -15.33
N PRO A 14 36.39 -37.30 -16.13
CA PRO A 14 37.41 -36.29 -15.79
C PRO A 14 37.51 -35.01 -16.68
N ASP A 15 38.45 -34.13 -16.27
CA ASP A 15 39.01 -32.94 -16.94
C ASP A 15 39.71 -33.22 -18.30
N ASP A 16 39.72 -32.25 -19.23
CA ASP A 16 40.93 -31.62 -19.84
C ASP A 16 40.68 -30.86 -21.18
N CYS A 17 41.62 -29.92 -21.45
CA CYS A 17 41.94 -29.13 -22.68
C CYS A 17 41.14 -27.83 -22.95
N GLU A 18 41.66 -26.62 -22.69
CA GLU A 18 42.77 -25.86 -23.33
C GLU A 18 42.49 -25.16 -24.69
N LYS A 19 42.61 -23.82 -24.66
CA LYS A 19 43.26 -22.88 -25.61
C LYS A 19 42.85 -22.81 -27.10
N ALA A 20 42.40 -21.60 -27.50
CA ALA A 20 42.94 -20.77 -28.62
C ALA A 20 42.17 -19.41 -28.63
N GLN A 21 42.75 -18.26 -28.24
CA GLN A 21 43.59 -17.31 -29.01
C GLN A 21 43.01 -16.76 -30.34
N SER A 22 42.50 -15.51 -30.24
CA SER A 22 42.71 -14.30 -31.07
C SER A 22 43.12 -14.38 -32.56
N PHE A 23 42.50 -13.52 -33.40
CA PHE A 23 43.04 -12.56 -34.43
C PHE A 23 41.93 -12.32 -35.50
N PHE A 24 41.25 -11.16 -35.59
CA PHE A 24 41.53 -9.87 -36.28
C PHE A 24 41.31 -9.82 -37.82
N LEU A 25 40.65 -8.72 -38.25
CA LEU A 25 40.58 -8.06 -39.58
C LEU A 25 39.75 -8.75 -40.68
N ASP A 26 39.12 -8.11 -41.66
CA ASP A 26 38.64 -6.76 -42.01
C ASP A 26 37.98 -6.90 -43.42
N SER A 27 37.26 -5.88 -43.90
CA SER A 27 36.79 -5.67 -45.31
C SER A 27 35.67 -6.61 -45.82
N SER A 28 34.73 -6.24 -46.70
CA SER A 28 34.35 -5.02 -47.43
C SER A 28 33.07 -5.31 -48.23
N ASP A 29 32.24 -4.28 -48.42
CA ASP A 29 31.35 -3.96 -49.56
C ASP A 29 30.55 -5.04 -50.31
N LYS A 30 29.23 -4.78 -50.44
CA LYS A 30 28.52 -4.78 -51.75
C LYS A 30 27.10 -4.16 -51.66
N ASP A 31 27.00 -3.00 -52.29
CA ASP A 31 25.98 -2.48 -53.22
C ASP A 31 24.45 -2.56 -52.96
N MET A 32 23.85 -1.39 -53.26
CA MET A 32 22.44 -0.96 -53.32
C MET A 32 21.60 -1.67 -54.41
N PRO A 33 20.25 -1.50 -54.44
CA PRO A 33 19.68 -0.33 -55.15
C PRO A 33 18.51 0.38 -54.43
N GLU A 34 18.36 1.65 -54.77
CA GLU A 34 17.30 2.59 -54.41
C GLU A 34 15.93 2.24 -55.01
N SER A 35 14.84 2.64 -54.33
CA SER A 35 13.70 3.37 -54.92
C SER A 35 12.60 3.65 -53.88
N GLY A 36 11.95 4.82 -53.96
CA GLY A 36 10.61 5.05 -53.40
C GLY A 36 10.41 6.23 -52.45
N SER A 37 10.43 7.45 -53.00
CA SER A 37 9.67 8.66 -52.61
C SER A 37 9.00 8.76 -51.23
N ARG A 38 9.43 9.72 -50.39
CA ARG A 38 8.64 10.26 -49.27
C ARG A 38 7.96 11.57 -49.67
N SER A 39 6.63 11.60 -49.59
CA SER A 39 5.81 12.81 -49.65
C SER A 39 5.61 13.40 -48.24
N HIS A 40 5.80 14.71 -48.13
CA HIS A 40 5.41 15.55 -47.00
C HIS A 40 3.91 15.80 -47.02
N VAL A 41 3.21 15.63 -45.89
CA VAL A 41 1.89 16.23 -45.65
C VAL A 41 1.75 16.61 -44.17
N GLU A 42 1.66 17.91 -43.91
CA GLU A 42 1.17 18.51 -42.66
C GLU A 42 -0.36 18.35 -42.54
N PRO A 43 -0.94 18.23 -41.34
CA PRO A 43 -2.38 18.25 -41.19
C PRO A 43 -2.93 19.68 -41.10
N ILE A 44 -3.68 20.04 -42.14
CA ILE A 44 -4.63 21.14 -42.21
C ILE A 44 -5.84 20.81 -41.32
N LEU A 45 -6.27 21.75 -40.48
CA LEU A 45 -7.66 21.77 -40.00
C LEU A 45 -8.12 23.22 -39.89
N ASP A 46 -8.90 23.66 -40.88
CA ASP A 46 -9.83 24.75 -40.70
C ASP A 46 -10.96 24.72 -41.74
N ARG A 47 -12.11 25.28 -41.32
CA ARG A 47 -13.32 25.70 -42.09
C ARG A 47 -14.42 24.66 -42.35
N LEU A 48 -15.73 24.95 -42.22
CA LEU A 48 -16.60 26.13 -41.93
C LEU A 48 -18.02 25.53 -41.65
N TYR A 49 -19.03 26.13 -41.01
CA TYR A 49 -19.72 27.43 -41.16
C TYR A 49 -20.53 27.71 -39.87
N HIS A 50 -20.40 28.88 -39.24
CA HIS A 50 -21.22 30.09 -39.39
C HIS A 50 -22.71 29.96 -39.01
N GLU A 51 -23.12 30.70 -37.97
CA GLU A 51 -24.07 31.80 -38.11
C GLU A 51 -23.92 32.80 -36.93
N ASN A 52 -23.90 34.08 -37.29
CA ASN A 52 -23.92 35.31 -36.49
C ASN A 52 -25.20 36.04 -36.98
N PRO A 53 -25.85 36.99 -36.25
CA PRO A 53 -25.13 38.22 -35.88
C PRO A 53 -25.67 39.06 -34.70
N ARG A 54 -24.82 40.02 -34.26
CA ARG A 54 -25.12 41.42 -33.84
C ARG A 54 -25.94 41.63 -32.55
N ASN A 55 -25.82 42.72 -31.80
CA ASN A 55 -24.91 43.85 -31.55
C ASN A 55 -25.63 44.64 -30.45
N LEU A 56 -24.96 45.27 -29.48
CA LEU A 56 -25.14 46.70 -29.13
C LEU A 56 -24.36 47.07 -27.85
N ASN A 57 -23.71 48.21 -27.96
CA ASN A 57 -22.85 48.86 -26.98
C ASN A 57 -23.65 49.67 -25.95
N ALA A 58 -22.95 49.94 -24.83
CA ALA A 58 -22.95 51.16 -24.02
C ALA A 58 -24.17 51.50 -23.15
N GLU A 59 -23.92 51.71 -21.85
CA GLU A 59 -24.09 53.03 -21.22
C GLU A 59 -23.35 53.15 -19.88
N ARG A 60 -22.97 54.38 -19.56
CA ARG A 60 -22.16 54.87 -18.42
C ARG A 60 -23.08 55.62 -17.44
N SER A 61 -22.63 55.70 -16.17
CA SER A 61 -22.92 56.79 -15.18
C SER A 61 -24.33 56.74 -14.54
N ALA A 62 -24.65 57.21 -13.33
CA ALA A 62 -23.98 57.90 -12.24
C ALA A 62 -24.90 57.95 -10.97
N PHE A 63 -24.34 58.36 -9.83
CA PHE A 63 -24.93 59.07 -8.67
C PHE A 63 -25.97 58.43 -7.72
N GLY A 64 -25.75 58.65 -6.41
CA GLY A 64 -26.83 58.77 -5.41
C GLY A 64 -26.44 58.45 -3.97
N ASP A 65 -26.01 59.47 -3.21
CA ASP A 65 -25.83 59.48 -1.74
C ASP A 65 -27.11 59.17 -0.95
N GLY A 66 -26.97 58.75 0.31
CA GLY A 66 -28.09 58.66 1.26
C GLY A 66 -27.71 58.22 2.68
N VAL A 67 -27.32 59.19 3.50
CA VAL A 67 -27.03 59.15 4.95
C VAL A 67 -28.25 58.74 5.80
N THR A 68 -28.07 57.92 6.85
CA THR A 68 -28.68 58.21 8.18
C THR A 68 -27.93 57.56 9.34
N THR A 69 -27.49 58.43 10.25
CA THR A 69 -26.84 58.20 11.53
C THR A 69 -27.85 57.84 12.63
N ILE A 70 -27.50 56.94 13.55
CA ILE A 70 -28.02 56.95 14.93
C ILE A 70 -26.84 56.76 15.89
N ILE A 71 -26.60 57.77 16.73
CA ILE A 71 -25.67 57.79 17.86
C ILE A 71 -26.49 57.71 19.15
N GLN A 72 -26.08 56.85 20.07
CA GLN A 72 -26.20 56.96 21.54
C GLN A 72 -25.34 55.81 22.11
N GLY A 73 -24.41 55.92 23.04
CA GLY A 73 -24.00 57.01 23.92
C GLY A 73 -23.56 56.40 25.26
N GLY A 74 -22.28 56.55 25.62
CA GLY A 74 -21.81 56.65 27.02
C GLY A 74 -21.46 55.37 27.80
N GLY A 75 -20.26 55.37 28.40
CA GLY A 75 -19.98 54.65 29.64
C GLY A 75 -18.67 53.85 29.66
N GLY A 76 -17.54 54.52 29.96
CA GLY A 76 -16.33 53.83 30.41
C GLY A 76 -16.35 53.57 31.92
N ILE A 77 -15.58 52.58 32.38
CA ILE A 77 -14.85 52.56 33.66
C ILE A 77 -13.75 51.48 33.54
N ALA A 78 -12.58 51.82 34.08
CA ALA A 78 -11.34 51.07 34.10
C ALA A 78 -11.18 50.18 35.36
N LYS A 79 -10.08 49.40 35.36
CA LYS A 79 -9.40 48.74 36.50
C LYS A 79 -10.10 47.50 37.07
N GLU A 80 -9.44 46.46 37.59
CA GLU A 80 -8.04 46.19 37.93
C GLU A 80 -7.89 44.67 38.15
N LYS A 81 -6.65 44.19 38.09
CA LYS A 81 -6.21 42.85 38.51
C LYS A 81 -6.57 42.55 39.97
N SER A 82 -6.87 41.29 40.28
CA SER A 82 -6.34 40.66 41.49
C SER A 82 -6.23 39.14 41.30
N CYS A 83 -5.17 38.60 41.89
CA CYS A 83 -4.69 37.23 41.87
C CYS A 83 -4.77 36.70 43.31
N SER A 84 -5.09 35.42 43.50
CA SER A 84 -4.96 34.58 44.72
C SER A 84 -5.97 33.43 44.59
N ASP A 85 -5.81 32.21 45.08
CA ASP A 85 -4.78 31.44 45.79
C ASP A 85 -5.29 29.98 45.69
N SER A 86 -4.51 29.01 45.21
CA SER A 86 -3.78 27.99 45.98
C SER A 86 -4.59 26.87 46.70
N SER A 87 -3.93 25.71 46.83
CA SER A 87 -4.27 24.40 47.46
C SER A 87 -4.82 23.29 46.53
N HIS A 88 -4.10 22.17 46.25
CA HIS A 88 -3.71 21.01 47.08
C HIS A 88 -4.95 20.25 47.63
N ASP A 89 -5.14 18.92 47.61
CA ASP A 89 -4.35 17.74 47.25
C ASP A 89 -5.29 16.49 47.39
N MET A 90 -4.80 15.31 46.99
CA MET A 90 -5.19 13.95 47.44
C MET A 90 -6.40 13.18 46.86
N SER A 91 -6.02 12.18 46.05
CA SER A 91 -6.44 10.76 46.01
C SER A 91 -7.58 10.25 46.90
N GLN A 92 -8.44 9.38 46.34
CA GLN A 92 -8.72 8.03 46.88
C GLN A 92 -9.54 7.14 45.91
N ILE A 93 -9.16 5.87 45.90
CA ILE A 93 -9.80 4.72 45.25
C ILE A 93 -10.87 4.17 46.19
N LEU A 94 -12.07 3.84 45.68
CA LEU A 94 -12.93 2.71 46.09
C LEU A 94 -14.18 2.66 45.18
N GLY A 95 -14.44 1.50 44.55
CA GLY A 95 -15.67 1.21 43.76
C GLY A 95 -16.83 0.79 44.67
N PRO A 96 -17.79 -0.07 44.25
CA PRO A 96 -18.31 -0.40 42.93
C PRO A 96 -19.79 0.05 42.81
N ASN A 97 -20.28 0.43 41.63
CA ASN A 97 -21.69 0.25 41.26
C ASN A 97 -21.98 0.67 39.82
N GLY A 98 -22.85 -0.11 39.19
CA GLY A 98 -23.10 -0.16 37.76
C GLY A 98 -23.46 1.17 37.11
N LYS A 99 -22.75 1.44 36.02
CA LYS A 99 -23.20 2.16 34.82
C LYS A 99 -22.15 1.88 33.73
N SER A 100 -22.26 0.72 33.10
CA SER A 100 -21.67 0.47 31.79
C SER A 100 -22.23 1.51 30.83
N LYS A 101 -21.40 2.43 30.35
CA LYS A 101 -21.77 3.32 29.25
C LYS A 101 -21.78 2.49 27.96
N PRO A 102 -22.90 2.40 27.23
CA PRO A 102 -22.87 1.83 25.90
C PRO A 102 -22.35 2.89 24.91
N THR A 103 -21.38 2.49 24.10
CA THR A 103 -21.30 2.84 22.67
C THR A 103 -21.43 1.46 22.00
N PRO A 104 -22.38 1.21 21.07
CA PRO A 104 -22.42 1.83 19.74
C PRO A 104 -23.85 2.08 19.17
N LEU A 105 -23.92 2.56 17.92
CA LEU A 105 -25.06 2.52 16.97
C LEU A 105 -26.36 3.31 17.19
N SER A 106 -26.63 3.93 18.35
CA SER A 106 -27.93 4.59 18.59
C SER A 106 -28.02 6.11 18.35
N GLN A 107 -27.02 6.76 17.74
CA GLN A 107 -27.05 8.22 17.49
C GLN A 107 -26.71 8.67 16.07
N SER A 108 -26.70 7.77 15.08
CA SER A 108 -26.96 8.19 13.70
C SER A 108 -28.48 8.25 13.52
N GLY A 109 -29.04 9.45 13.48
CA GLY A 109 -30.46 9.68 13.24
C GLY A 109 -30.91 8.99 11.96
N PHE A 110 -31.60 7.86 12.12
CA PHE A 110 -32.46 7.25 11.14
C PHE A 110 -33.76 8.08 11.09
N GLN A 111 -34.01 8.79 10.01
CA GLN A 111 -35.35 9.27 9.68
C GLN A 111 -35.62 9.07 8.18
N ASP A 112 -36.64 8.25 7.94
CA ASP A 112 -37.59 8.21 6.83
C ASP A 112 -37.09 8.49 5.39
N PRO A 113 -37.06 7.49 4.47
CA PRO A 113 -36.80 7.74 3.05
C PRO A 113 -38.01 8.30 2.27
N ALA A 114 -39.12 8.63 2.92
CA ALA A 114 -40.28 9.20 2.26
C ALA A 114 -40.24 10.75 2.19
N SER A 115 -39.25 11.34 1.51
CA SER A 115 -39.39 12.71 0.99
C SER A 115 -38.37 13.04 -0.12
N VAL A 116 -38.87 12.97 -1.35
CA VAL A 116 -38.43 13.71 -2.55
C VAL A 116 -36.93 13.66 -2.91
N GLY A 117 -36.56 12.63 -3.67
CA GLY A 117 -35.31 12.58 -4.42
C GLY A 117 -35.22 11.34 -5.30
N GLY A 118 -35.95 11.31 -6.42
CA GLY A 118 -35.98 10.20 -7.37
C GLY A 118 -34.66 9.96 -8.11
N GLY A 119 -33.66 9.42 -7.42
CA GLY A 119 -32.41 8.92 -8.00
C GLY A 119 -32.31 7.41 -7.88
N GLN A 120 -32.64 6.68 -8.95
CA GLN A 120 -32.29 5.26 -9.05
C GLN A 120 -30.78 5.14 -9.30
N GLN A 121 -30.05 4.52 -8.38
CA GLN A 121 -28.63 4.23 -8.52
C GLN A 121 -28.47 2.79 -9.02
N LEU A 122 -27.88 2.61 -10.22
CA LEU A 122 -27.53 1.30 -10.75
C LEU A 122 -26.24 0.81 -10.10
N THR A 123 -26.28 -0.41 -9.56
CA THR A 123 -25.14 -1.11 -9.01
C THR A 123 -24.77 -2.29 -9.93
N LEU A 124 -23.50 -2.38 -10.32
CA LEU A 124 -22.94 -3.49 -11.10
C LEU A 124 -21.75 -4.10 -10.34
N LEU A 125 -21.71 -5.42 -10.27
CA LEU A 125 -20.67 -6.22 -9.61
C LEU A 125 -19.85 -6.97 -10.66
N SER A 126 -18.55 -7.10 -10.42
CA SER A 126 -17.66 -7.91 -11.27
C SER A 126 -17.48 -9.27 -10.62
N ILE A 127 -17.67 -10.33 -11.41
CA ILE A 127 -17.65 -11.72 -10.97
C ILE A 127 -16.56 -12.44 -11.78
N GLU A 128 -15.69 -13.21 -11.14
CA GLU A 128 -14.61 -13.97 -11.78
C GLU A 128 -14.75 -15.46 -11.41
N ASN A 129 -14.66 -16.35 -12.42
CA ASN A 129 -14.64 -17.80 -12.26
C ASN A 129 -13.27 -18.35 -12.70
N LEU A 130 -12.66 -19.21 -11.87
CA LEU A 130 -11.32 -19.75 -12.10
C LEU A 130 -11.39 -21.23 -12.50
N GLU A 131 -11.69 -21.52 -13.76
CA GLU A 131 -11.42 -22.83 -14.36
C GLU A 131 -10.60 -22.69 -15.67
N GLU A 132 -9.52 -23.48 -15.72
CA GLU A 132 -8.57 -23.77 -16.81
C GLU A 132 -7.72 -22.64 -17.44
N ILE A 133 -6.40 -22.84 -17.30
CA ILE A 133 -5.31 -22.00 -17.80
C ILE A 133 -5.04 -22.37 -19.26
N SER A 134 -5.76 -21.74 -20.17
CA SER A 134 -5.30 -21.33 -21.50
C SER A 134 -6.45 -20.60 -22.19
N ASP A 135 -6.18 -19.39 -22.67
CA ASP A 135 -7.14 -18.45 -23.27
C ASP A 135 -8.06 -17.73 -22.27
N LEU A 136 -7.57 -16.54 -21.88
CA LEU A 136 -8.21 -15.53 -21.04
C LEU A 136 -9.51 -15.04 -21.72
N ILE A 137 -10.63 -15.74 -21.51
CA ILE A 137 -11.97 -15.29 -21.89
C ILE A 137 -12.62 -14.59 -20.70
N LEU A 138 -13.11 -13.40 -21.01
CA LEU A 138 -13.81 -12.48 -20.14
C LEU A 138 -15.23 -13.04 -19.88
N ASP A 139 -15.48 -13.64 -18.72
CA ASP A 139 -16.83 -14.10 -18.36
C ASP A 139 -17.70 -12.98 -17.78
N LEU A 140 -18.00 -11.98 -18.62
CA LEU A 140 -19.29 -11.29 -18.61
C LEU A 140 -20.30 -12.17 -19.39
N MET A 141 -20.50 -13.42 -18.94
CA MET A 141 -21.26 -14.48 -19.62
C MET A 141 -20.98 -14.67 -21.14
N PRO A 142 -20.30 -15.77 -21.51
CA PRO A 142 -20.51 -16.45 -22.77
C PRO A 142 -20.68 -17.96 -22.50
N SER A 143 -21.85 -18.36 -22.01
CA SER A 143 -22.35 -19.69 -22.35
C SER A 143 -23.58 -19.53 -23.22
N ILE A 144 -23.34 -19.60 -24.52
CA ILE A 144 -24.14 -20.22 -25.58
C ILE A 144 -23.52 -19.75 -26.89
N LYS A 145 -23.26 -20.73 -27.76
CA LYS A 145 -22.80 -20.65 -29.15
C LYS A 145 -23.14 -19.33 -29.84
N THR A 146 -22.21 -18.84 -30.64
CA THR A 146 -22.27 -17.69 -31.56
C THR A 146 -23.64 -17.48 -32.21
N GLU A 147 -24.57 -16.86 -31.50
CA GLU A 147 -25.79 -16.30 -32.06
C GLU A 147 -25.64 -14.78 -32.07
N ALA A 148 -25.90 -14.17 -33.22
CA ALA A 148 -25.82 -12.73 -33.39
C ALA A 148 -26.74 -12.03 -32.37
N PHE A 149 -26.17 -11.33 -31.39
CA PHE A 149 -26.93 -10.53 -30.44
C PHE A 149 -27.71 -9.45 -31.20
N LYS A 150 -29.04 -9.57 -31.25
CA LYS A 150 -29.93 -8.50 -31.74
C LYS A 150 -29.73 -7.25 -30.87
N ARG A 151 -29.57 -6.07 -31.50
CA ARG A 151 -29.52 -4.79 -30.78
C ARG A 151 -30.74 -4.69 -29.84
N THR A 152 -30.49 -4.46 -28.56
CA THR A 152 -31.56 -4.22 -27.58
C THR A 152 -32.34 -2.94 -27.92
N LEU A 153 -33.49 -2.71 -27.29
CA LEU A 153 -34.23 -1.44 -27.39
C LEU A 153 -33.38 -0.22 -26.97
N ASP A 154 -32.37 -0.44 -26.13
CA ASP A 154 -31.36 0.53 -25.73
C ASP A 154 -30.13 0.60 -26.68
N GLY A 155 -30.09 -0.16 -27.77
CA GLY A 155 -28.98 -0.12 -28.72
C GLY A 155 -27.67 -0.78 -28.24
N ILE A 156 -27.71 -1.55 -27.15
CA ILE A 156 -26.54 -2.29 -26.64
C ILE A 156 -26.45 -3.61 -27.39
N SER A 157 -25.29 -3.90 -27.98
CA SER A 157 -25.07 -5.10 -28.82
C SER A 157 -24.16 -6.15 -28.18
N ALA A 158 -23.48 -5.83 -27.08
CA ALA A 158 -22.41 -6.66 -26.51
C ALA A 158 -22.77 -7.36 -25.19
N SER A 159 -24.00 -7.24 -24.71
CA SER A 159 -24.39 -7.79 -23.39
C SER A 159 -25.85 -8.20 -23.34
N LYS A 160 -26.15 -9.29 -22.63
CA LYS A 160 -27.52 -9.74 -22.36
C LYS A 160 -28.19 -8.78 -21.38
N MET A 161 -29.28 -8.15 -21.79
CA MET A 161 -30.05 -7.22 -20.96
C MET A 161 -31.33 -7.89 -20.47
N LEU A 162 -31.53 -7.90 -19.15
CA LEU A 162 -32.76 -8.35 -18.51
C LEU A 162 -33.41 -7.16 -17.80
N VAL A 163 -34.69 -6.96 -18.04
CA VAL A 163 -35.45 -5.82 -17.50
C VAL A 163 -36.52 -6.35 -16.57
N PHE A 164 -36.60 -5.78 -15.38
CA PHE A 164 -37.58 -6.13 -14.35
C PHE A 164 -38.39 -4.90 -13.98
N THR A 165 -39.66 -5.09 -13.66
CA THR A 165 -40.57 -4.01 -13.24
C THR A 165 -40.37 -3.63 -11.79
N GLU A 166 -39.96 -4.57 -10.93
CA GLU A 166 -39.73 -4.35 -9.51
C GLU A 166 -38.32 -4.80 -9.09
N GLU A 167 -37.76 -4.09 -8.12
CA GLU A 167 -36.42 -4.37 -7.57
C GLU A 167 -36.34 -5.72 -6.86
N LYS A 168 -37.44 -6.23 -6.28
CA LYS A 168 -37.49 -7.54 -5.62
C LYS A 168 -37.16 -8.67 -6.60
N TYR A 169 -37.72 -8.62 -7.80
CA TYR A 169 -37.44 -9.61 -8.85
C TYR A 169 -36.01 -9.47 -9.38
N LEU A 170 -35.51 -8.23 -9.51
CA LEU A 170 -34.11 -7.97 -9.89
C LEU A 170 -33.14 -8.61 -8.88
N LEU A 171 -33.34 -8.39 -7.58
CA LEU A 171 -32.51 -8.96 -6.52
C LEU A 171 -32.62 -10.49 -6.48
N SER A 172 -33.83 -11.04 -6.62
CA SER A 172 -34.05 -12.48 -6.68
C SER A 172 -33.34 -13.12 -7.86
N HIS A 173 -33.37 -12.48 -9.02
CA HIS A 173 -32.66 -12.96 -10.21
C HIS A 173 -31.14 -12.80 -10.07
N PHE A 174 -30.66 -11.71 -9.47
CA PHE A 174 -29.25 -11.52 -9.15
C PHE A 174 -28.71 -12.65 -8.26
N MET A 175 -29.43 -13.03 -7.20
CA MET A 175 -29.05 -14.16 -6.35
C MET A 175 -28.96 -15.47 -7.16
N LYS A 176 -29.97 -15.75 -8.00
CA LYS A 176 -29.95 -16.93 -8.88
C LYS A 176 -28.76 -16.94 -9.82
N ILE A 177 -28.36 -15.77 -10.37
CA ILE A 177 -27.17 -15.67 -11.22
C ILE A 177 -25.93 -16.05 -10.41
N VAL A 178 -25.73 -15.44 -9.24
CA VAL A 178 -24.56 -15.74 -8.40
C VAL A 178 -24.50 -17.22 -8.01
N ASP A 179 -25.63 -17.82 -7.66
CA ASP A 179 -25.71 -19.25 -7.32
C ASP A 179 -25.43 -20.15 -8.54
N SER A 180 -25.94 -19.78 -9.72
CA SER A 180 -25.75 -20.55 -10.95
C SER A 180 -24.34 -20.45 -11.54
N SER A 181 -23.70 -19.29 -11.40
CA SER A 181 -22.32 -19.06 -11.85
C SER A 181 -21.30 -19.55 -10.83
N ASP A 182 -21.71 -19.65 -9.55
CA ASP A 182 -20.91 -20.06 -8.40
C ASP A 182 -19.48 -19.47 -8.32
N PRO A 183 -19.31 -18.14 -8.32
CA PRO A 183 -17.98 -17.55 -8.35
C PRO A 183 -17.21 -17.67 -7.04
N ASP A 184 -15.90 -17.90 -7.15
CA ASP A 184 -14.99 -17.90 -6.00
C ASP A 184 -14.72 -16.50 -5.45
N ILE A 185 -14.64 -15.51 -6.35
CA ILE A 185 -14.29 -14.13 -6.01
C ILE A 185 -15.39 -13.18 -6.48
N ILE A 186 -15.89 -12.37 -5.55
CA ILE A 186 -16.79 -11.25 -5.82
C ILE A 186 -16.02 -9.95 -5.54
N MET A 187 -15.99 -9.03 -6.50
CA MET A 187 -15.26 -7.78 -6.33
C MET A 187 -16.01 -6.57 -6.88
N GLY A 188 -15.66 -5.40 -6.35
CA GLY A 188 -16.18 -4.12 -6.79
C GLY A 188 -15.27 -2.98 -6.39
N TRP A 189 -15.38 -1.85 -7.08
CA TRP A 189 -14.55 -0.67 -6.80
C TRP A 189 -14.67 -0.28 -5.33
N ASP A 190 -15.90 -0.02 -4.87
CA ASP A 190 -16.28 0.21 -3.48
C ASP A 190 -17.38 -0.78 -3.06
N ILE A 191 -16.94 -1.88 -2.44
CA ILE A 191 -17.83 -2.99 -2.07
C ILE A 191 -18.76 -2.64 -0.90
N GLN A 192 -18.36 -1.69 -0.04
CA GLN A 192 -19.05 -1.34 1.21
C GLN A 192 -20.24 -0.43 0.91
N GLY A 193 -19.98 0.79 0.44
CA GLY A 193 -21.03 1.81 0.26
C GLY A 193 -21.56 1.91 -1.17
N GLY A 194 -20.81 1.43 -2.17
CA GLY A 194 -21.11 1.66 -3.57
C GLY A 194 -21.67 0.46 -4.34
N SER A 195 -21.58 -0.76 -3.78
CA SER A 195 -22.01 -1.96 -4.49
C SER A 195 -22.65 -3.05 -3.64
N LEU A 196 -21.96 -4.15 -3.31
CA LEU A 196 -22.59 -5.30 -2.65
C LEU A 196 -23.20 -4.95 -1.29
N GLY A 197 -22.51 -4.14 -0.48
CA GLY A 197 -23.04 -3.66 0.80
C GLY A 197 -24.29 -2.79 0.65
N PHE A 198 -24.33 -1.93 -0.38
CA PHE A 198 -25.53 -1.15 -0.71
C PHE A 198 -26.70 -2.05 -1.14
N LEU A 199 -26.44 -3.07 -1.98
CA LEU A 199 -27.46 -4.05 -2.35
C LEU A 199 -27.96 -4.86 -1.14
N ALA A 200 -27.06 -5.23 -0.23
CA ALA A 200 -27.42 -5.96 0.98
C ALA A 200 -28.31 -5.11 1.90
N GLU A 201 -27.98 -3.83 2.07
CA GLU A 201 -28.80 -2.88 2.83
C GLU A 201 -30.18 -2.70 2.19
N ARG A 202 -30.24 -2.51 0.87
CA ARG A 202 -31.52 -2.36 0.15
C ARG A 202 -32.36 -3.64 0.21
N ALA A 203 -31.74 -4.80 0.07
CA ALA A 203 -32.40 -6.09 0.19
C ALA A 203 -32.96 -6.31 1.60
N SER A 204 -32.21 -5.92 2.64
CA SER A 204 -32.66 -6.00 4.04
C SER A 204 -33.94 -5.19 4.28
N HIS A 205 -34.03 -3.97 3.71
CA HIS A 205 -35.26 -3.15 3.76
C HIS A 205 -36.47 -3.83 3.09
N LEU A 206 -36.24 -4.76 2.16
CA LEU A 206 -37.28 -5.56 1.51
C LEU A 206 -37.51 -6.91 2.20
N GLY A 207 -36.88 -7.17 3.35
CA GLY A 207 -36.95 -8.43 4.08
C GLY A 207 -36.14 -9.58 3.46
N ILE A 208 -35.12 -9.27 2.64
CA ILE A 208 -34.31 -10.26 1.93
C ILE A 208 -32.88 -10.28 2.49
N GLY A 209 -32.47 -11.41 3.07
CA GLY A 209 -31.10 -11.64 3.53
C GLY A 209 -30.11 -11.94 2.38
N LEU A 210 -29.76 -10.92 1.58
CA LEU A 210 -28.96 -11.07 0.36
C LEU A 210 -27.66 -11.86 0.58
N LEU A 211 -26.82 -11.45 1.54
CA LEU A 211 -25.48 -12.03 1.76
C LEU A 211 -25.55 -13.51 2.18
N ASN A 212 -26.54 -13.86 3.00
CA ASN A 212 -26.78 -15.24 3.42
C ASN A 212 -27.29 -16.10 2.26
N ASN A 213 -28.14 -15.55 1.41
CA ASN A 213 -28.71 -16.28 0.29
C ASN A 213 -27.67 -16.62 -0.78
N ILE A 214 -26.74 -15.71 -1.08
CA ILE A 214 -25.64 -15.93 -2.03
C ILE A 214 -24.44 -16.67 -1.44
N SER A 215 -24.49 -17.03 -0.15
CA SER A 215 -23.42 -17.78 0.52
C SER A 215 -23.44 -19.26 0.10
N ARG A 216 -22.24 -19.86 -0.01
CA ARG A 216 -22.08 -21.32 -0.13
C ARG A 216 -22.30 -22.05 1.19
N THR A 217 -22.37 -21.32 2.32
CA THR A 217 -22.62 -21.91 3.64
C THR A 217 -24.12 -22.18 3.78
N PRO A 218 -24.55 -23.40 4.16
CA PRO A 218 -25.95 -23.69 4.37
C PRO A 218 -26.50 -22.83 5.53
N SER A 219 -27.60 -22.13 5.29
CA SER A 219 -28.35 -21.45 6.36
C SER A 219 -29.12 -22.47 7.20
N GLU A 220 -29.43 -22.16 8.46
CA GLU A 220 -30.30 -23.01 9.30
C GLU A 220 -31.64 -23.33 8.63
N THR A 221 -32.16 -22.39 7.83
CA THR A 221 -33.36 -22.57 7.00
C THR A 221 -33.18 -23.57 5.86
N LYS A 222 -31.99 -23.62 5.24
CA LYS A 222 -31.63 -24.62 4.21
C LYS A 222 -31.38 -26.01 4.82
N ILE A 223 -30.92 -26.07 6.08
CA ILE A 223 -30.72 -27.34 6.81
C ILE A 223 -32.09 -27.94 7.18
N ALA A 224 -32.99 -27.14 7.76
CA ALA A 224 -34.35 -27.59 8.09
C ALA A 224 -35.16 -28.04 6.86
N ALA A 225 -34.94 -27.43 5.69
CA ALA A 225 -35.58 -27.83 4.43
C ALA A 225 -35.04 -29.16 3.86
N ARG A 226 -33.76 -29.48 4.12
CA ARG A 226 -33.15 -30.77 3.72
C ARG A 226 -33.62 -31.93 4.58
N ASP A 227 -33.89 -31.69 5.86
CA ASP A 227 -34.41 -32.69 6.79
C ASP A 227 -35.88 -33.07 6.51
N LEU A 228 -36.58 -32.34 5.63
CA LEU A 228 -37.98 -32.52 5.29
C LEU A 228 -38.24 -33.17 3.90
N ASP A 229 -37.21 -33.62 3.17
CA ASP A 229 -37.33 -34.28 1.85
C ASP A 229 -38.24 -33.56 0.83
N ILE A 230 -38.22 -32.23 0.80
CA ILE A 230 -38.98 -31.44 -0.17
C ILE A 230 -38.17 -31.28 -1.46
N PRO A 231 -38.70 -31.63 -2.66
CA PRO A 231 -37.94 -31.53 -3.90
C PRO A 231 -37.52 -30.09 -4.24
N GLU A 232 -36.23 -29.88 -4.54
CA GLU A 232 -35.62 -28.57 -4.85
C GLU A 232 -36.24 -27.83 -6.06
N LYS A 233 -37.09 -28.50 -6.87
CA LYS A 233 -37.80 -27.89 -8.00
C LYS A 233 -39.06 -27.09 -7.63
N GLY A 234 -39.55 -27.18 -6.39
CA GLY A 234 -40.79 -26.52 -5.94
C GLY A 234 -40.60 -25.30 -5.03
N ILE A 235 -39.36 -24.93 -4.67
CA ILE A 235 -39.11 -23.95 -3.60
C ILE A 235 -39.07 -22.50 -4.14
N PHE A 236 -38.74 -22.29 -5.41
CA PHE A 236 -38.55 -20.94 -5.96
C PHE A 236 -39.81 -20.24 -6.49
N ASP A 237 -40.89 -20.96 -6.75
CA ASP A 237 -42.17 -20.36 -7.20
C ASP A 237 -43.07 -19.93 -6.02
N ASN A 238 -42.75 -20.35 -4.80
CA ASN A 238 -43.51 -19.98 -3.57
C ASN A 238 -42.89 -18.82 -2.78
N LEU A 239 -41.94 -18.06 -3.35
CA LEU A 239 -41.31 -16.88 -2.72
C LEU A 239 -42.15 -15.59 -2.79
N ILE A 240 -43.47 -15.72 -2.97
CA ILE A 240 -44.43 -14.71 -2.54
C ILE A 240 -45.36 -15.36 -1.53
N PRO A 241 -45.08 -15.28 -0.22
CA PRO A 241 -46.11 -15.50 0.77
C PRO A 241 -47.08 -14.31 0.71
N GLU A 242 -48.24 -14.50 0.09
CA GLU A 242 -49.46 -13.86 0.59
C GLU A 242 -49.74 -14.44 1.98
N ARG A 243 -49.00 -13.97 2.98
CA ARG A 243 -49.37 -13.98 4.40
C ARG A 243 -48.26 -13.29 5.20
N LEU A 244 -48.59 -12.07 5.63
CA LEU A 244 -48.01 -11.41 6.79
C LEU A 244 -48.05 -12.37 7.98
N ASN A 245 -46.94 -13.02 8.28
CA ASN A 245 -46.63 -13.43 9.64
C ASN A 245 -45.42 -12.60 10.07
N THR A 246 -45.68 -11.68 10.97
CA THR A 246 -44.71 -10.92 11.76
C THR A 246 -43.88 -11.90 12.59
N ASN A 247 -42.87 -12.51 11.98
CA ASN A 247 -41.73 -12.97 12.74
C ASN A 247 -40.76 -11.79 12.80
N PRO A 248 -40.36 -11.33 13.99
CA PRO A 248 -39.31 -10.35 14.09
C PRO A 248 -38.08 -10.99 13.46
N VAL A 249 -37.65 -10.47 12.31
CA VAL A 249 -36.29 -10.70 11.84
C VAL A 249 -35.43 -10.23 12.98
N ILE A 250 -34.78 -11.16 13.68
CA ILE A 250 -33.79 -10.87 14.71
C ILE A 250 -32.76 -9.98 14.01
N LEU A 251 -32.85 -8.67 14.27
CA LEU A 251 -32.02 -7.63 13.67
C LEU A 251 -30.60 -7.64 14.30
N GLU A 252 -30.25 -8.66 15.07
CA GLU A 252 -29.15 -8.59 16.03
C GLU A 252 -27.93 -9.48 15.73
N ASP A 253 -27.95 -10.46 14.81
CA ASP A 253 -26.81 -11.39 14.69
C ASP A 253 -26.12 -11.52 13.31
N ALA A 254 -26.58 -10.81 12.27
CA ALA A 254 -26.02 -10.98 10.91
C ALA A 254 -24.87 -10.01 10.56
N ILE A 255 -24.65 -8.97 11.36
CA ILE A 255 -23.53 -8.04 11.18
C ILE A 255 -22.46 -8.46 12.17
N ILE A 256 -21.54 -9.34 11.76
CA ILE A 256 -20.26 -9.45 12.47
C ILE A 256 -19.70 -8.03 12.51
N GLU A 257 -19.52 -7.45 13.70
CA GLU A 257 -18.86 -6.16 13.91
C GLU A 257 -17.36 -6.28 13.56
N ASP A 258 -17.07 -6.47 12.27
CA ASP A 258 -15.72 -6.53 11.73
C ASP A 258 -15.23 -5.11 11.45
N GLU A 259 -15.02 -4.33 12.51
CA GLU A 259 -14.51 -2.96 12.40
C GLU A 259 -13.16 -2.92 11.68
N TRP A 260 -12.31 -3.92 11.95
CA TRP A 260 -11.00 -4.04 11.30
C TRP A 260 -11.15 -4.26 9.80
N GLY A 261 -12.00 -5.20 9.36
CA GLY A 261 -12.26 -5.43 7.94
C GLY A 261 -12.96 -4.26 7.29
N ARG A 262 -13.87 -3.56 7.98
CA ARG A 262 -14.47 -2.32 7.48
C ARG A 262 -13.42 -1.24 7.21
N THR A 263 -12.42 -1.10 8.08
CA THR A 263 -11.40 -0.04 7.99
C THR A 263 -10.19 -0.41 7.11
N HIS A 264 -9.86 -1.70 7.00
CA HIS A 264 -8.62 -2.18 6.34
C HIS A 264 -8.84 -3.16 5.18
N ALA A 265 -10.01 -3.80 5.05
CA ALA A 265 -10.32 -4.82 4.03
C ALA A 265 -11.73 -4.63 3.42
N SER A 266 -12.44 -5.71 3.05
CA SER A 266 -13.77 -5.61 2.47
C SER A 266 -14.84 -5.18 3.47
N GLY A 267 -14.82 -5.69 4.71
CA GLY A 267 -15.85 -5.49 5.72
C GLY A 267 -17.23 -6.07 5.37
N VAL A 268 -17.33 -6.74 4.22
CA VAL A 268 -18.51 -7.48 3.76
C VAL A 268 -18.06 -8.92 3.53
N HIS A 269 -18.80 -9.87 4.12
CA HIS A 269 -18.47 -11.29 4.11
C HIS A 269 -19.59 -12.10 3.46
N VAL A 270 -19.20 -13.06 2.63
CA VAL A 270 -20.10 -14.04 2.02
C VAL A 270 -19.49 -15.41 2.25
N GLY A 271 -20.12 -16.24 3.09
CA GLY A 271 -19.55 -17.54 3.48
C GLY A 271 -19.22 -18.39 2.26
N GLY A 272 -17.99 -18.91 2.21
CA GLY A 272 -17.46 -19.72 1.10
C GLY A 272 -17.04 -18.95 -0.16
N ARG A 273 -17.13 -17.62 -0.18
CA ARG A 273 -16.68 -16.76 -1.29
C ARG A 273 -15.73 -15.67 -0.78
N ILE A 274 -14.78 -15.26 -1.61
CA ILE A 274 -13.84 -14.19 -1.29
C ILE A 274 -14.41 -12.86 -1.79
N VAL A 275 -14.52 -11.87 -0.90
CA VAL A 275 -15.04 -10.54 -1.24
C VAL A 275 -13.91 -9.51 -1.27
N LEU A 276 -13.68 -8.87 -2.42
CA LEU A 276 -12.59 -7.91 -2.61
C LEU A 276 -13.09 -6.48 -2.80
N ASN A 277 -12.52 -5.56 -2.03
CA ASN A 277 -12.77 -4.13 -2.15
C ASN A 277 -11.61 -3.46 -2.91
N VAL A 278 -11.79 -3.24 -4.21
CA VAL A 278 -10.69 -2.93 -5.14
C VAL A 278 -10.02 -1.59 -4.78
N TRP A 279 -10.76 -0.54 -4.43
CA TRP A 279 -10.13 0.75 -4.09
C TRP A 279 -9.19 0.65 -2.88
N ARG A 280 -9.52 -0.20 -1.90
CA ARG A 280 -8.67 -0.44 -0.72
C ARG A 280 -7.42 -1.23 -1.10
N LEU A 281 -7.56 -2.25 -1.93
CA LEU A 281 -6.43 -2.99 -2.47
C LEU A 281 -5.46 -2.05 -3.23
N MET A 282 -6.00 -1.16 -4.05
CA MET A 282 -5.20 -0.18 -4.81
C MET A 282 -4.37 0.76 -3.91
N ARG A 283 -4.82 1.04 -2.67
CA ARG A 283 -4.03 1.84 -1.72
C ARG A 283 -2.74 1.14 -1.28
N GLY A 284 -2.75 -0.19 -1.21
CA GLY A 284 -1.57 -1.00 -0.92
C GLY A 284 -0.63 -1.12 -2.14
N GLU A 285 -1.19 -1.09 -3.35
CA GLU A 285 -0.45 -1.35 -4.59
C GLU A 285 0.18 -0.12 -5.23
N VAL A 286 -0.58 0.98 -5.33
CA VAL A 286 -0.15 2.19 -6.04
C VAL A 286 -0.13 3.40 -5.10
N LYS A 287 0.91 4.22 -5.20
CA LYS A 287 1.03 5.45 -4.38
C LYS A 287 0.51 6.64 -5.17
N LEU A 288 -0.75 7.00 -4.96
CA LEU A 288 -1.42 8.10 -5.64
C LEU A 288 -1.87 9.19 -4.66
N ASN A 289 -2.18 10.38 -5.20
CA ASN A 289 -2.77 11.49 -4.44
C ASN A 289 -4.28 11.29 -4.22
N MET A 290 -4.95 10.65 -5.19
CA MET A 290 -6.37 10.29 -5.17
C MET A 290 -6.52 8.83 -5.58
N TYR A 291 -7.48 8.15 -5.00
CA TYR A 291 -7.79 6.73 -5.25
C TYR A 291 -9.18 6.55 -5.85
N THR A 292 -9.59 7.48 -6.71
CA THR A 292 -10.80 7.29 -7.53
C THR A 292 -10.49 6.31 -8.66
N VAL A 293 -11.53 5.69 -9.24
CA VAL A 293 -11.35 4.73 -10.35
C VAL A 293 -10.64 5.37 -11.54
N GLU A 294 -10.88 6.66 -11.79
CA GLU A 294 -10.26 7.42 -12.88
C GLU A 294 -8.77 7.64 -12.63
N ALA A 295 -8.39 8.04 -11.42
CA ALA A 295 -6.99 8.27 -11.07
C ALA A 295 -6.18 6.96 -11.13
N VAL A 296 -6.77 5.85 -10.70
CA VAL A 296 -6.12 4.54 -10.76
C VAL A 296 -6.07 4.01 -12.20
N ALA A 297 -7.15 4.15 -12.98
CA ALA A 297 -7.15 3.76 -14.39
C ALA A 297 -6.09 4.52 -15.20
N GLU A 298 -5.91 5.82 -14.96
CA GLU A 298 -4.83 6.60 -15.59
C GLU A 298 -3.44 6.12 -15.15
N ALA A 299 -3.26 5.81 -13.88
CA ALA A 299 -1.97 5.35 -13.35
C ALA A 299 -1.59 3.94 -13.82
N VAL A 300 -2.55 3.02 -13.84
CA VAL A 300 -2.34 1.57 -14.09
C VAL A 300 -2.52 1.22 -15.56
N LEU A 301 -3.62 1.66 -16.17
CA LEU A 301 -3.98 1.33 -17.56
C LEU A 301 -3.50 2.39 -18.55
N ARG A 302 -2.98 3.54 -18.09
CA ARG A 302 -2.62 4.69 -18.94
C ARG A 302 -3.79 5.23 -19.76
N ARG A 303 -5.02 5.04 -19.26
CA ARG A 303 -6.26 5.44 -19.93
C ARG A 303 -6.99 6.50 -19.11
N LYS A 304 -7.27 7.65 -19.70
CA LYS A 304 -8.16 8.66 -19.13
C LYS A 304 -9.60 8.25 -19.38
N ILE A 305 -10.39 8.18 -18.31
CA ILE A 305 -11.80 7.79 -18.37
C ILE A 305 -12.68 8.93 -17.87
N PRO A 306 -13.86 9.15 -18.47
CA PRO A 306 -14.76 10.21 -18.02
C PRO A 306 -15.41 9.88 -16.68
N SER A 307 -15.69 10.94 -15.91
CA SER A 307 -16.49 10.89 -14.69
C SER A 307 -17.71 11.79 -14.87
N PHE A 308 -18.90 11.26 -14.65
CA PHE A 308 -20.16 12.00 -14.78
C PHE A 308 -20.84 12.10 -13.42
N CYS A 309 -21.46 13.25 -13.14
CA CYS A 309 -22.18 13.42 -11.88
C CYS A 309 -23.46 12.56 -11.86
N HIS A 310 -23.84 12.07 -10.68
CA HIS A 310 -25.02 11.21 -10.50
C HIS A 310 -26.30 11.84 -11.07
N LYS A 311 -26.49 13.16 -10.96
CA LYS A 311 -27.63 13.87 -11.54
C LYS A 311 -27.75 13.70 -13.07
N VAL A 312 -26.62 13.70 -13.78
CA VAL A 312 -26.60 13.48 -15.23
C VAL A 312 -26.91 12.02 -15.56
N LEU A 313 -26.34 11.08 -14.80
CA LEU A 313 -26.61 9.65 -14.97
C LEU A 313 -28.10 9.31 -14.75
N THR A 314 -28.72 9.88 -13.71
CA THR A 314 -30.16 9.75 -13.46
C THR A 314 -30.96 10.32 -14.63
N LYS A 315 -30.63 11.53 -15.10
CA LYS A 315 -31.32 12.14 -16.25
C LYS A 315 -31.24 11.25 -17.49
N TRP A 316 -30.06 10.72 -17.80
CA TRP A 316 -29.88 9.78 -18.92
C TRP A 316 -30.72 8.53 -18.76
N PHE A 317 -30.71 7.92 -17.58
CA PHE A 317 -31.48 6.70 -17.31
C PHE A 317 -33.00 6.94 -17.44
N SER A 318 -33.51 8.03 -16.85
CA SER A 318 -34.93 8.40 -16.87
C SER A 318 -35.46 8.76 -18.26
N CYS A 319 -34.59 9.07 -19.24
CA CYS A 319 -35.04 9.31 -20.62
C CYS A 319 -35.60 8.05 -21.31
N GLY A 320 -35.40 6.86 -20.74
CA GLY A 320 -35.94 5.60 -21.28
C GLY A 320 -35.18 5.06 -22.50
N PRO A 321 -35.64 3.91 -23.04
CA PRO A 321 -35.01 3.22 -24.16
C PRO A 321 -34.99 4.05 -25.44
N GLY A 322 -33.98 3.82 -26.28
CA GLY A 322 -33.78 4.54 -27.55
C GLY A 322 -33.37 6.02 -27.42
N ARG A 323 -33.17 6.54 -26.20
CA ARG A 323 -32.74 7.91 -25.92
C ARG A 323 -31.42 7.97 -25.15
N GLY A 324 -31.40 8.49 -23.92
CA GLY A 324 -30.19 8.66 -23.12
C GLY A 324 -29.81 7.44 -22.28
N ARG A 325 -30.73 6.48 -22.08
CA ARG A 325 -30.57 5.40 -21.08
C ARG A 325 -29.36 4.52 -21.34
N PHE A 326 -29.09 4.23 -22.61
CA PHE A 326 -27.94 3.42 -23.02
C PHE A 326 -26.60 3.99 -22.53
N ARG A 327 -26.44 5.33 -22.50
CA ARG A 327 -25.21 5.98 -22.04
C ARG A 327 -24.94 5.71 -20.57
N CYS A 328 -26.01 5.69 -19.76
CA CYS A 328 -25.91 5.37 -18.34
C CYS A 328 -25.53 3.89 -18.14
N ILE A 329 -26.18 2.99 -18.87
CA ILE A 329 -25.89 1.54 -18.78
C ILE A 329 -24.45 1.25 -19.23
N GLU A 330 -24.03 1.78 -20.38
CA GLU A 330 -22.68 1.63 -20.91
C GLU A 330 -21.62 2.17 -19.93
N TYR A 331 -21.88 3.33 -19.32
CA TYR A 331 -21.00 3.90 -18.31
C TYR A 331 -20.74 2.95 -17.12
N PHE A 332 -21.78 2.28 -16.61
CA PHE A 332 -21.61 1.32 -15.52
C PHE A 332 -21.01 -0.01 -15.96
N ILE A 333 -21.31 -0.49 -17.18
CA ILE A 333 -20.66 -1.68 -17.76
C ILE A 333 -19.15 -1.45 -17.86
N GLU A 334 -18.73 -0.31 -18.41
CA GLU A 334 -17.31 0.05 -18.52
C GLU A 334 -16.65 0.16 -17.14
N ARG A 335 -17.34 0.67 -16.12
CA ARG A 335 -16.84 0.70 -14.74
C ARG A 335 -16.69 -0.67 -14.10
N ALA A 336 -17.60 -1.60 -14.38
CA ALA A 336 -17.46 -2.97 -13.92
C ALA A 336 -16.27 -3.67 -14.60
N ARG A 337 -16.08 -3.46 -15.90
CA ARG A 337 -14.92 -3.98 -16.66
C ARG A 337 -13.60 -3.42 -16.15
N LEU A 338 -13.54 -2.12 -15.86
CA LEU A 338 -12.36 -1.44 -15.32
C LEU A 338 -11.80 -2.11 -14.06
N ASN A 339 -12.66 -2.62 -13.16
CA ASN A 339 -12.19 -3.34 -11.97
C ASN A 339 -11.32 -4.55 -12.35
N LEU A 340 -11.78 -5.34 -13.31
CA LEU A 340 -11.08 -6.54 -13.79
C LEU A 340 -9.82 -6.17 -14.57
N GLU A 341 -9.89 -5.19 -15.47
CA GLU A 341 -8.72 -4.72 -16.23
C GLU A 341 -7.59 -4.24 -15.31
N ILE A 342 -7.93 -3.47 -14.27
CA ILE A 342 -6.95 -2.98 -13.28
C ILE A 342 -6.32 -4.14 -12.51
N MET A 343 -7.13 -5.08 -12.01
CA MET A 343 -6.64 -6.24 -11.24
C MET A 343 -5.74 -7.16 -12.09
N ASN A 344 -6.10 -7.38 -13.36
CA ASN A 344 -5.34 -8.19 -14.30
C ASN A 344 -4.03 -7.50 -14.72
N GLN A 345 -4.06 -6.19 -14.98
CA GLN A 345 -2.85 -5.42 -15.32
C GLN A 345 -1.81 -5.46 -14.20
N LEU A 346 -2.26 -5.49 -12.95
CA LEU A 346 -1.41 -5.61 -11.76
C LEU A 346 -1.11 -7.08 -11.37
N ASP A 347 -1.66 -8.05 -12.10
CA ASP A 347 -1.51 -9.49 -11.86
C ASP A 347 -1.82 -9.88 -10.39
N MET A 348 -2.80 -9.21 -9.78
CA MET A 348 -2.99 -9.26 -8.33
C MET A 348 -3.41 -10.64 -7.84
N ILE A 349 -4.35 -11.30 -8.53
CA ILE A 349 -4.87 -12.62 -8.12
C ILE A 349 -3.76 -13.67 -8.19
N ASN A 350 -3.06 -13.77 -9.33
CA ASN A 350 -1.96 -14.71 -9.52
C ASN A 350 -0.83 -14.50 -8.51
N ARG A 351 -0.40 -13.24 -8.33
CA ARG A 351 0.64 -12.89 -7.36
C ARG A 351 0.23 -13.23 -5.93
N THR A 352 -1.03 -12.95 -5.56
CA THR A 352 -1.58 -13.28 -4.23
C THR A 352 -1.64 -14.78 -4.00
N SER A 353 -2.01 -15.57 -5.01
CA SER A 353 -1.97 -17.03 -4.97
C SER A 353 -0.55 -17.57 -4.76
N GLU A 354 0.44 -17.02 -5.46
CA GLU A 354 1.86 -17.39 -5.24
C GLU A 354 2.37 -16.98 -3.85
N LEU A 355 2.00 -15.80 -3.36
CA LEU A 355 2.29 -15.36 -1.98
C LEU A 355 1.67 -16.33 -0.96
N ALA A 356 0.41 -16.74 -1.17
CA ALA A 356 -0.30 -17.67 -0.30
C ALA A 356 0.42 -19.03 -0.22
N ARG A 357 0.90 -19.55 -1.36
CA ARG A 357 1.70 -20.79 -1.41
C ARG A 357 3.02 -20.67 -0.65
N VAL A 358 3.76 -19.58 -0.86
CA VAL A 358 5.06 -19.34 -0.19
C VAL A 358 4.90 -19.18 1.32
N PHE A 359 3.90 -18.40 1.77
CA PHE A 359 3.63 -18.21 3.19
C PHE A 359 2.86 -19.36 3.82
N SER A 360 2.29 -20.23 2.99
CA SER A 360 1.33 -21.30 3.34
C SER A 360 0.24 -20.79 4.29
N ILE A 361 -0.49 -19.78 3.83
CA ILE A 361 -1.70 -19.23 4.45
C ILE A 361 -2.82 -19.17 3.41
N ASP A 362 -4.06 -18.97 3.82
CA ASP A 362 -5.16 -18.82 2.88
C ASP A 362 -5.03 -17.53 2.03
N PHE A 363 -5.65 -17.55 0.85
CA PHE A 363 -5.55 -16.45 -0.13
C PHE A 363 -5.96 -15.10 0.47
N PHE A 364 -7.09 -15.06 1.17
CA PHE A 364 -7.62 -13.80 1.68
C PHE A 364 -6.77 -13.25 2.82
N SER A 365 -6.15 -14.11 3.63
CA SER A 365 -5.18 -13.70 4.67
C SER A 365 -3.93 -13.03 4.12
N VAL A 366 -3.53 -13.32 2.87
CA VAL A 366 -2.43 -12.56 2.22
C VAL A 366 -2.80 -11.08 2.03
N LEU A 367 -4.08 -10.79 1.76
CA LEU A 367 -4.58 -9.44 1.50
C LEU A 367 -5.00 -8.72 2.78
N SER A 368 -5.65 -9.45 3.70
CA SER A 368 -6.21 -8.91 4.93
C SER A 368 -5.20 -8.94 6.09
N ARG A 369 -4.56 -10.07 6.37
CA ARG A 369 -3.75 -10.21 7.59
C ARG A 369 -2.40 -9.51 7.47
N GLY A 370 -1.94 -9.03 8.63
CA GLY A 370 -0.65 -8.37 8.80
C GLY A 370 0.56 -9.30 8.65
N SER A 371 1.76 -8.74 8.81
CA SER A 371 3.03 -9.46 8.62
C SER A 371 3.28 -10.57 9.66
N GLN A 372 2.80 -10.41 10.90
CA GLN A 372 3.03 -11.39 11.97
C GLN A 372 2.49 -12.79 11.61
N ASN A 373 1.26 -12.86 11.08
CA ASN A 373 0.62 -14.11 10.66
C ASN A 373 1.45 -14.86 9.60
N ARG A 374 2.10 -14.14 8.68
CA ARG A 374 2.92 -14.71 7.61
C ARG A 374 4.19 -15.34 8.18
N ILE A 375 4.84 -14.65 9.11
CA ILE A 375 6.06 -15.14 9.78
C ILE A 375 5.72 -16.34 10.66
N GLU A 376 4.66 -16.25 11.46
CA GLU A 376 4.15 -17.33 12.32
C GLU A 376 3.90 -18.61 11.55
N SER A 377 3.17 -18.50 10.45
CA SER A 377 2.89 -19.63 9.57
C SER A 377 4.17 -20.36 9.17
N MET A 378 5.19 -19.63 8.71
CA MET A 378 6.45 -20.22 8.26
C MET A 378 7.32 -20.76 9.40
N PHE A 379 7.54 -19.98 10.47
CA PHE A 379 8.45 -20.39 11.53
C PHE A 379 7.87 -21.49 12.40
N LEU A 380 6.55 -21.52 12.65
CA LEU A 380 5.91 -22.57 13.45
C LEU A 380 5.99 -23.92 12.77
N ARG A 381 5.85 -23.97 11.43
CA ARG A 381 6.10 -25.20 10.66
C ARG A 381 7.53 -25.68 10.84
N LEU A 382 8.51 -24.77 10.76
CA LEU A 382 9.92 -25.12 10.95
C LEU A 382 10.19 -25.61 12.39
N ALA A 383 9.68 -24.89 13.39
CA ALA A 383 9.79 -25.25 14.80
C ALA A 383 9.20 -26.64 15.09
N HIS A 384 8.04 -26.95 14.50
CA HIS A 384 7.37 -28.25 14.64
C HIS A 384 8.25 -29.41 14.12
N THR A 385 8.97 -29.24 13.01
CA THR A 385 9.89 -30.29 12.49
C THR A 385 11.03 -30.64 13.44
N GLN A 386 11.32 -29.76 14.41
CA GLN A 386 12.40 -29.91 15.38
C GLN A 386 11.88 -30.14 16.81
N ASN A 387 10.58 -30.42 16.98
CA ASN A 387 9.93 -30.62 18.28
C ASN A 387 10.05 -29.42 19.24
N TYR A 388 10.11 -28.19 18.71
CA TYR A 388 10.02 -26.99 19.54
C TYR A 388 8.57 -26.64 19.86
N LEU A 389 8.37 -26.12 21.08
CA LEU A 389 7.11 -25.51 21.50
C LEU A 389 7.26 -23.98 21.52
N ALA A 390 6.41 -23.28 20.78
CA ALA A 390 6.35 -21.82 20.82
C ALA A 390 5.61 -21.34 22.06
N ILE A 391 6.02 -20.19 22.60
CA ILE A 391 5.33 -19.54 23.72
C ILE A 391 4.20 -18.65 23.19
N SER A 392 3.10 -18.57 23.93
CA SER A 392 1.95 -17.71 23.62
C SER A 392 1.66 -16.78 24.80
N PRO A 393 2.41 -15.67 24.96
CA PRO A 393 2.16 -14.70 26.02
C PRO A 393 0.83 -13.96 25.82
N GLY A 394 0.13 -13.70 26.93
CA GLY A 394 -0.98 -12.76 26.95
C GLY A 394 -0.49 -11.29 26.89
N SER A 395 -1.38 -10.37 26.53
CA SER A 395 -1.06 -8.95 26.33
C SER A 395 -0.40 -8.28 27.54
N GLN A 396 -0.77 -8.68 28.76
CA GLN A 396 -0.16 -8.14 29.98
C GLN A 396 1.33 -8.51 30.10
N ARG A 397 1.71 -9.75 29.72
CA ARG A 397 3.11 -10.20 29.73
C ARG A 397 3.93 -9.52 28.64
N VAL A 398 3.31 -9.28 27.49
CA VAL A 398 3.91 -8.51 26.39
C VAL A 398 4.17 -7.06 26.83
N ALA A 399 3.21 -6.43 27.52
CA ALA A 399 3.37 -5.07 28.02
C ALA A 399 4.40 -4.96 29.16
N SER A 400 4.63 -6.04 29.92
CA SER A 400 5.62 -6.07 31.01
C SER A 400 7.04 -6.43 30.56
N GLN A 401 7.26 -6.70 29.27
CA GLN A 401 8.60 -7.02 28.78
C GLN A 401 9.54 -5.81 28.92
N PRO A 402 10.86 -6.02 28.97
CA PRO A 402 11.82 -4.92 28.96
C PRO A 402 11.62 -3.99 27.75
N THR A 403 11.78 -2.69 27.95
CA THR A 403 11.80 -1.73 26.85
C THR A 403 13.04 -1.95 26.00
N MET A 404 12.91 -1.80 24.68
CA MET A 404 14.06 -1.81 23.77
C MET A 404 14.93 -0.57 24.02
N GLU A 405 16.24 -0.77 24.14
CA GLU A 405 17.21 0.27 24.50
C GLU A 405 18.10 0.69 23.32
N CYS A 406 18.28 -0.19 22.33
CA CYS A 406 19.20 0.05 21.22
C CYS A 406 18.53 0.84 20.10
N LEU A 407 19.23 1.87 19.61
CA LEU A 407 18.81 2.66 18.47
C LEU A 407 19.73 2.42 17.26
N PRO A 408 19.20 2.39 16.03
CA PRO A 408 20.03 2.28 14.83
C PRO A 408 20.88 3.53 14.63
N LEU A 409 22.05 3.36 14.00
CA LEU A 409 22.94 4.47 13.67
C LEU A 409 22.38 5.28 12.49
N VAL A 410 22.10 6.56 12.71
CA VAL A 410 21.83 7.53 11.64
C VAL A 410 22.73 8.73 11.83
N MET A 411 23.76 8.84 10.99
CA MET A 411 24.73 9.93 11.03
C MET A 411 24.06 11.26 10.71
N GLU A 412 24.55 12.35 11.30
CA GLU A 412 24.17 13.69 10.84
C GLU A 412 24.87 13.97 9.51
N PRO A 413 24.13 14.28 8.42
CA PRO A 413 24.78 14.60 7.15
C PRO A 413 25.44 15.97 7.24
N GLU A 414 26.63 16.09 6.65
CA GLU A 414 27.20 17.39 6.31
C GLU A 414 26.31 18.07 5.26
N SER A 415 25.52 19.05 5.69
CA SER A 415 24.45 19.63 4.87
C SER A 415 25.00 20.62 3.85
N ARG A 416 25.12 20.20 2.59
CA ARG A 416 25.67 21.03 1.50
C ARG A 416 25.36 20.47 0.12
N PHE A 417 25.76 21.24 -0.89
CA PHE A 417 25.92 20.77 -2.26
C PHE A 417 27.24 20.00 -2.40
N TYR A 418 27.17 18.85 -3.07
CA TYR A 418 28.29 18.02 -3.46
C TYR A 418 28.36 17.94 -4.97
N ALA A 419 29.38 18.59 -5.53
CA ALA A 419 29.71 18.49 -6.94
C ALA A 419 30.47 17.18 -7.23
N ASP A 420 31.31 16.71 -6.31
CA ASP A 420 32.06 15.45 -6.46
C ASP A 420 31.16 14.21 -6.33
N PRO A 421 31.58 13.05 -6.89
CA PRO A 421 30.81 11.82 -6.77
C PRO A 421 30.71 11.29 -5.33
N ILE A 422 29.52 10.80 -4.99
CA ILE A 422 29.22 10.12 -3.72
C ILE A 422 28.75 8.71 -4.01
N VAL A 423 29.56 7.74 -3.61
CA VAL A 423 29.26 6.31 -3.72
C VAL A 423 28.29 5.92 -2.60
N VAL A 424 27.17 5.30 -2.97
CA VAL A 424 26.18 4.76 -2.03
C VAL A 424 26.35 3.26 -1.93
N LEU A 425 26.83 2.80 -0.78
CA LEU A 425 26.96 1.38 -0.43
C LEU A 425 25.86 1.01 0.55
N ASP A 426 25.29 -0.18 0.41
CA ASP A 426 24.18 -0.65 1.26
C ASP A 426 24.36 -2.11 1.66
N PHE A 427 24.09 -2.46 2.92
CA PHE A 427 24.19 -3.84 3.41
C PHE A 427 23.05 -4.70 2.86
N GLN A 428 23.41 -5.84 2.27
CA GLN A 428 22.42 -6.74 1.70
C GLN A 428 21.67 -7.48 2.81
N SER A 429 20.37 -7.20 2.94
CA SER A 429 19.50 -7.82 3.96
C SER A 429 20.09 -7.64 5.37
N HIS A 430 20.46 -6.40 5.72
CA HIS A 430 21.29 -6.07 6.90
C HIS A 430 20.91 -6.83 8.18
N TYR A 431 19.70 -6.64 8.72
CA TYR A 431 19.25 -7.33 9.94
C TYR A 431 19.10 -8.85 9.77
N PRO A 432 18.50 -9.38 8.70
CA PRO A 432 18.53 -10.81 8.43
C PRO A 432 19.94 -11.42 8.45
N SER A 433 20.92 -10.72 7.88
CA SER A 433 22.32 -11.16 7.86
C SER A 433 22.94 -11.17 9.25
N MET A 434 22.60 -10.21 10.14
CA MET A 434 23.02 -10.24 11.55
C MET A 434 22.45 -11.45 12.29
N ILE A 435 21.16 -11.76 12.08
CA ILE A 435 20.49 -12.92 12.69
C ILE A 435 21.20 -14.21 12.29
N ILE A 436 21.53 -14.37 11.02
CA ILE A 436 22.22 -15.56 10.50
C ILE A 436 23.66 -15.64 11.02
N ALA A 437 24.44 -14.58 10.85
CA ALA A 437 25.87 -14.57 11.13
C ALA A 437 26.19 -14.82 12.61
N TYR A 438 25.38 -14.26 13.52
CA TYR A 438 25.57 -14.41 14.96
C TYR A 438 24.61 -15.44 15.59
N ASN A 439 23.90 -16.23 14.77
CA ASN A 439 22.96 -17.27 15.19
C ASN A 439 21.93 -16.78 16.24
N LEU A 440 21.36 -15.59 16.03
CA LEU A 440 20.54 -14.90 17.03
C LEU A 440 19.10 -15.45 17.06
N TYR A 441 18.73 -16.19 18.11
CA TYR A 441 17.35 -16.60 18.33
C TYR A 441 17.06 -17.02 19.78
N PHE A 442 15.78 -17.28 20.10
CA PHE A 442 15.37 -17.80 21.41
C PHE A 442 16.10 -19.09 21.78
N SER A 443 16.17 -20.06 20.87
CA SER A 443 16.74 -21.39 21.13
C SER A 443 18.26 -21.41 21.27
N THR A 444 18.94 -20.31 20.96
CA THR A 444 20.40 -20.20 20.98
C THR A 444 20.90 -19.21 22.04
N CYS A 445 20.00 -18.49 22.71
CA CYS A 445 20.34 -17.51 23.73
C CYS A 445 20.77 -18.20 25.05
N LEU A 446 21.89 -17.76 25.60
CA LEU A 446 22.46 -18.22 26.86
C LEU A 446 22.38 -17.16 27.97
N GLY A 447 21.76 -16.00 27.70
CA GLY A 447 21.60 -14.90 28.66
C GLY A 447 22.76 -13.90 28.67
N LYS A 448 22.66 -12.88 29.53
CA LYS A 448 23.66 -11.80 29.66
C LYS A 448 24.88 -12.25 30.45
N VAL A 449 26.06 -11.73 30.09
CA VAL A 449 27.31 -11.97 30.82
C VAL A 449 27.25 -11.38 32.24
N ALA A 450 26.76 -10.14 32.35
CA ALA A 450 26.47 -9.51 33.63
C ALA A 450 24.95 -9.59 33.86
N PRO A 451 24.47 -10.43 34.79
CA PRO A 451 23.04 -10.57 35.04
C PRO A 451 22.47 -9.25 35.57
N SER A 452 21.40 -8.76 34.93
CA SER A 452 20.53 -7.75 35.55
C SER A 452 19.67 -8.42 36.63
N LYS A 453 18.90 -7.62 37.40
CA LYS A 453 18.08 -8.10 38.54
C LYS A 453 17.17 -9.30 38.24
N ALA A 454 16.86 -9.59 36.97
CA ALA A 454 16.31 -10.86 36.51
C ALA A 454 16.77 -11.15 35.07
N ASN A 455 17.36 -12.32 34.81
CA ASN A 455 17.60 -12.77 33.44
C ASN A 455 16.26 -13.13 32.79
N THR A 456 15.88 -12.38 31.76
CA THR A 456 14.63 -12.57 31.00
C THR A 456 14.93 -13.02 29.59
N LEU A 457 14.18 -13.99 29.08
CA LEU A 457 14.18 -14.37 27.67
C LEU A 457 12.83 -13.95 27.08
N GLY A 458 12.79 -12.74 26.52
CA GLY A 458 11.57 -12.11 26.05
C GLY A 458 10.60 -11.81 27.19
N VAL A 459 9.57 -12.63 27.29
CA VAL A 459 8.45 -12.50 28.25
C VAL A 459 8.49 -13.55 29.37
N SER A 460 9.57 -14.35 29.43
CA SER A 460 9.75 -15.45 30.37
C SER A 460 11.03 -15.26 31.19
N SER A 461 11.05 -15.74 32.44
CA SER A 461 12.28 -15.85 33.22
C SER A 461 13.16 -16.97 32.67
N PHE A 462 14.46 -16.72 32.53
CA PHE A 462 15.40 -17.71 32.02
C PHE A 462 16.71 -17.66 32.81
N SER A 463 17.20 -18.82 33.23
CA SER A 463 18.51 -18.97 33.85
C SER A 463 19.25 -20.12 33.18
N PRO A 464 20.39 -19.89 32.51
CA PRO A 464 21.16 -20.95 31.89
C PRO A 464 21.76 -21.87 32.95
N ASP A 465 21.77 -23.18 32.69
CA ASP A 465 22.42 -24.15 33.55
C ASP A 465 23.96 -23.94 33.52
N PRO A 466 24.64 -23.76 34.67
CA PRO A 466 26.09 -23.58 34.72
C PRO A 466 26.89 -24.72 34.09
N SER A 467 26.38 -25.95 34.12
CA SER A 467 27.02 -27.11 33.48
C SER A 467 27.02 -26.96 31.95
N VAL A 468 25.90 -26.53 31.38
CA VAL A 468 25.76 -26.27 29.94
C VAL A 468 26.73 -25.17 29.51
N LEU A 469 26.82 -24.06 30.26
CA LEU A 469 27.78 -22.97 29.98
C LEU A 469 29.23 -23.46 29.96
N LYS A 470 29.61 -24.36 30.86
CA LYS A 470 30.94 -24.97 30.87
C LYS A 470 31.18 -25.85 29.64
N CYS A 471 30.18 -26.65 29.24
CA CYS A 471 30.28 -27.53 28.08
C CYS A 471 30.42 -26.76 26.76
N VAL A 472 29.73 -25.62 26.61
CA VAL A 472 29.74 -24.84 25.35
C VAL A 472 30.74 -23.69 25.34
N LYS A 473 31.61 -23.55 26.36
CA LYS A 473 32.50 -22.40 26.57
C LYS A 473 33.29 -21.96 25.31
N ASN A 474 33.74 -22.91 24.50
CA ASN A 474 34.54 -22.64 23.29
C ASN A 474 33.68 -22.28 22.05
N GLU A 475 32.37 -22.42 22.16
CA GLU A 475 31.39 -22.24 21.08
C GLU A 475 30.35 -21.16 21.47
N ILE A 476 30.74 -20.20 22.33
CA ILE A 476 29.93 -19.03 22.68
C ILE A 476 30.27 -17.85 21.78
N LEU A 477 29.25 -17.26 21.18
CA LEU A 477 29.28 -15.98 20.48
C LEU A 477 28.78 -14.88 21.41
N LEU A 478 29.51 -13.78 21.49
CA LEU A 478 29.14 -12.63 22.32
C LEU A 478 28.71 -11.46 21.43
N THR A 479 27.50 -10.95 21.64
CA THR A 479 27.03 -9.74 20.97
C THR A 479 27.59 -8.48 21.63
N PRO A 480 27.64 -7.32 20.94
CA PRO A 480 28.26 -6.12 21.50
C PRO A 480 27.57 -5.55 22.76
N ASN A 481 26.30 -5.88 22.99
CA ASN A 481 25.54 -5.56 24.20
C ASN A 481 25.67 -6.63 25.32
N GLY A 482 26.60 -7.59 25.19
CA GLY A 482 26.95 -8.51 26.26
C GLY A 482 26.00 -9.70 26.45
N VAL A 483 25.27 -10.10 25.40
CA VAL A 483 24.42 -11.30 25.42
C VAL A 483 25.16 -12.47 24.77
N MET A 484 25.11 -13.63 25.42
CA MET A 484 25.76 -14.84 24.95
C MET A 484 24.79 -15.65 24.08
N TYR A 485 25.28 -16.15 22.96
CA TYR A 485 24.60 -17.07 22.05
C TYR A 485 25.48 -18.28 21.78
N VAL A 486 24.87 -19.44 21.52
CA VAL A 486 25.61 -20.61 21.09
C VAL A 486 25.90 -20.56 19.59
N SER A 487 27.08 -21.03 19.20
CA SER A 487 27.51 -21.21 17.81
C SER A 487 26.58 -22.16 17.03
N SER A 488 26.44 -21.90 15.73
CA SER A 488 25.64 -22.72 14.82
C SER A 488 26.16 -24.16 14.69
N LYS A 489 27.41 -24.43 15.08
CA LYS A 489 27.99 -25.78 15.14
C LYS A 489 27.36 -26.68 16.19
N VAL A 490 26.90 -26.11 17.31
CA VAL A 490 26.24 -26.85 18.39
C VAL A 490 24.75 -26.97 18.10
N CYS A 491 24.09 -25.84 17.83
CA CYS A 491 22.68 -25.79 17.50
C CYS A 491 22.40 -24.59 16.60
N LYS A 492 21.73 -24.83 15.48
CA LYS A 492 21.26 -23.75 14.60
C LYS A 492 19.89 -23.27 15.04
N GLY A 493 19.76 -21.97 15.29
CA GLY A 493 18.48 -21.37 15.67
C GLY A 493 17.43 -21.49 14.56
N ILE A 494 16.14 -21.55 14.95
CA ILE A 494 15.02 -21.67 14.01
C ILE A 494 14.98 -20.47 13.05
N MET A 495 15.09 -19.23 13.56
CA MET A 495 15.04 -18.03 12.72
C MET A 495 16.27 -17.86 11.81
N PRO A 496 17.51 -18.05 12.29
CA PRO A 496 18.68 -18.13 11.42
C PRO A 496 18.51 -19.13 10.27
N ARG A 497 18.00 -20.33 10.55
CA ARG A 497 17.72 -21.34 9.53
C ARG A 497 16.65 -20.87 8.53
N LEU A 498 15.52 -20.36 9.03
CA LEU A 498 14.43 -19.85 8.18
C LEU A 498 14.93 -18.76 7.23
N LEU A 499 15.67 -17.78 7.75
CA LEU A 499 16.19 -16.67 6.94
C LEU A 499 17.23 -17.13 5.92
N GLU A 500 18.10 -18.07 6.27
CA GLU A 500 19.06 -18.63 5.33
C GLU A 500 18.36 -19.37 4.18
N GLU A 501 17.35 -20.21 4.47
CA GLU A 501 16.53 -20.88 3.47
C GLU A 501 15.77 -19.87 2.59
N ILE A 502 15.20 -18.81 3.18
CA ILE A 502 14.49 -17.75 2.44
C ILE A 502 15.44 -16.96 1.51
N LEU A 503 16.60 -16.54 2.01
CA LEU A 503 17.54 -15.74 1.24
C LEU A 503 18.20 -16.56 0.11
N SER A 504 18.59 -17.80 0.39
CA SER A 504 19.14 -18.71 -0.62
C SER A 504 18.13 -19.02 -1.72
N THR A 505 16.89 -19.37 -1.34
CA THR A 505 15.78 -19.61 -2.29
C THR A 505 15.52 -18.35 -3.12
N ARG A 506 15.56 -17.17 -2.51
CA ARG A 506 15.37 -15.91 -3.23
C ARG A 506 16.46 -15.67 -4.28
N ILE A 507 17.72 -15.98 -3.95
CA ILE A 507 18.83 -15.87 -4.91
C ILE A 507 18.60 -16.83 -6.07
N MET A 508 18.25 -18.09 -5.79
CA MET A 508 17.93 -19.11 -6.80
C MET A 508 16.79 -18.65 -7.72
N VAL A 509 15.67 -18.16 -7.16
CA VAL A 509 14.54 -17.65 -7.94
C VAL A 509 14.96 -16.48 -8.83
N LYS A 510 15.76 -15.55 -8.31
CA LYS A 510 16.27 -14.42 -9.11
C LYS A 510 17.23 -14.86 -10.23
N GLN A 511 18.02 -15.91 -10.02
CA GLN A 511 18.88 -16.48 -11.05
C GLN A 511 18.03 -17.15 -12.13
N ALA A 512 17.04 -17.97 -11.73
CA ALA A 512 16.10 -18.59 -12.65
C ALA A 512 15.35 -17.55 -13.49
N MET A 513 14.91 -16.43 -12.89
CA MET A 513 14.27 -15.31 -13.60
C MET A 513 15.13 -14.72 -14.72
N LYS A 514 16.45 -14.66 -14.54
CA LYS A 514 17.38 -14.08 -15.54
C LYS A 514 17.58 -15.00 -16.74
N ILE A 515 17.34 -16.30 -16.58
CA ILE A 515 17.50 -17.32 -17.64
C ILE A 515 16.26 -17.37 -18.54
N LEU A 516 15.10 -16.93 -18.04
CA LEU A 516 13.85 -16.98 -18.79
C LEU A 516 13.89 -16.14 -20.07
N SER A 517 13.30 -16.68 -21.13
CA SER A 517 13.17 -15.97 -22.39
C SER A 517 12.02 -14.94 -22.33
N PRO A 518 12.05 -13.87 -23.16
CA PRO A 518 10.99 -12.86 -23.18
C PRO A 518 9.59 -13.39 -23.53
N SER A 519 9.49 -14.59 -24.13
CA SER A 519 8.21 -15.25 -24.42
C SER A 519 7.56 -15.84 -23.15
N GLN A 520 8.33 -16.17 -22.12
CA GLN A 520 7.87 -16.81 -20.89
C GLN A 520 7.36 -15.80 -19.85
N LYS A 521 6.47 -14.88 -20.26
CA LYS A 521 5.97 -13.78 -19.42
C LYS A 521 5.25 -14.26 -18.16
N ILE A 522 4.46 -15.34 -18.26
CA ILE A 522 3.71 -15.92 -17.13
C ILE A 522 4.68 -16.43 -16.06
N LEU A 523 5.67 -17.22 -16.47
CA LEU A 523 6.67 -17.76 -15.55
C LEU A 523 7.52 -16.66 -14.91
N HIS A 524 7.85 -15.61 -15.67
CA HIS A 524 8.52 -14.44 -15.14
C HIS A 524 7.69 -13.73 -14.06
N ARG A 525 6.37 -13.59 -14.25
CA ARG A 525 5.46 -13.02 -13.24
C ARG A 525 5.43 -13.87 -11.96
N ILE A 526 5.31 -15.19 -12.10
CA ILE A 526 5.32 -16.14 -10.98
C ILE A 526 6.61 -16.02 -10.18
N PHE A 527 7.77 -16.07 -10.83
CA PHE A 527 9.04 -15.95 -10.12
C PHE A 527 9.25 -14.56 -9.50
N ASN A 528 8.77 -13.50 -10.15
CA ASN A 528 8.79 -12.18 -9.55
C ASN A 528 7.92 -12.11 -8.29
N ALA A 529 6.72 -12.70 -8.30
CA ALA A 529 5.87 -12.82 -7.12
C ALA A 529 6.59 -13.55 -5.97
N ARG A 530 7.22 -14.69 -6.27
CA ARG A 530 7.99 -15.48 -5.30
C ARG A 530 9.15 -14.70 -4.70
N GLN A 531 9.97 -14.02 -5.51
CA GLN A 531 11.10 -13.25 -4.96
C GLN A 531 10.65 -12.06 -4.11
N LEU A 532 9.51 -11.45 -4.45
CA LEU A 532 8.89 -10.38 -3.64
C LEU A 532 8.36 -10.93 -2.31
N ALA A 533 7.71 -12.09 -2.33
CA ALA A 533 7.23 -12.78 -1.13
C ALA A 533 8.38 -13.06 -0.15
N LEU A 534 9.47 -13.66 -0.67
CA LEU A 534 10.66 -13.99 0.12
C LEU A 534 11.36 -12.72 0.65
N LYS A 535 11.42 -11.66 -0.16
CA LYS A 535 11.95 -10.35 0.28
C LYS A 535 11.12 -9.79 1.43
N LEU A 536 9.79 -9.86 1.33
CA LEU A 536 8.89 -9.32 2.32
C LEU A 536 9.11 -10.00 3.68
N ILE A 537 9.13 -11.34 3.72
CA ILE A 537 9.33 -12.09 4.96
C ILE A 537 10.68 -11.76 5.60
N ALA A 538 11.76 -11.73 4.82
CA ALA A 538 13.08 -11.38 5.34
C ALA A 538 13.06 -10.00 6.03
N ASN A 539 12.40 -9.01 5.43
CA ASN A 539 12.31 -7.66 5.98
C ASN A 539 11.42 -7.57 7.22
N VAL A 540 10.30 -8.31 7.27
CA VAL A 540 9.37 -8.24 8.40
C VAL A 540 9.81 -9.08 9.60
N THR A 541 10.79 -9.98 9.43
CA THR A 541 11.27 -10.89 10.48
C THR A 541 11.78 -10.16 11.72
N TYR A 542 12.60 -9.12 11.54
CA TYR A 542 13.03 -8.27 12.66
C TYR A 542 11.85 -7.56 13.34
N GLY A 543 10.89 -7.07 12.55
CA GLY A 543 9.71 -6.38 13.08
C GLY A 543 8.85 -7.28 13.98
N TYR A 544 8.86 -8.60 13.75
CA TYR A 544 8.17 -9.58 14.59
C TYR A 544 8.79 -9.70 15.98
N THR A 545 10.13 -9.72 16.08
CA THR A 545 10.81 -9.78 17.37
C THR A 545 10.68 -8.47 18.15
N ALA A 546 10.61 -7.34 17.44
CA ALA A 546 10.49 -5.99 18.01
C ALA A 546 9.03 -5.57 18.36
N ALA A 547 8.04 -6.44 18.19
CA ALA A 547 6.61 -6.10 18.31
C ALA A 547 6.14 -5.93 19.76
N GLY A 548 6.61 -4.89 20.46
CA GLY A 548 6.38 -4.69 21.90
C GLY A 548 4.95 -4.35 22.33
N PHE A 549 4.10 -3.85 21.42
CA PHE A 549 2.73 -3.42 21.73
C PHE A 549 1.65 -4.45 21.35
N SER A 550 1.76 -5.01 20.15
CA SER A 550 0.77 -5.92 19.55
C SER A 550 1.38 -7.22 19.03
N GLY A 551 2.58 -7.57 19.49
CA GLY A 551 3.25 -8.81 19.11
C GLY A 551 2.68 -10.03 19.82
N HIS A 552 2.56 -11.15 19.10
CA HIS A 552 2.17 -12.42 19.71
C HIS A 552 3.34 -13.15 20.38
N MET A 553 4.57 -12.99 19.91
CA MET A 553 5.77 -13.59 20.53
C MET A 553 6.98 -12.64 20.47
N PRO A 554 6.91 -11.45 21.11
CA PRO A 554 7.99 -10.47 21.05
C PRO A 554 9.19 -10.87 21.92
N TYR A 555 10.36 -10.36 21.54
CA TYR A 555 11.60 -10.50 22.28
C TYR A 555 12.43 -9.24 22.09
N ALA A 556 12.15 -8.25 22.94
CA ALA A 556 12.81 -6.95 22.92
C ALA A 556 14.34 -7.06 22.93
N GLU A 557 14.93 -7.91 23.79
CA GLU A 557 16.39 -8.01 23.84
C GLU A 557 16.98 -8.60 22.55
N LEU A 558 16.29 -9.52 21.86
CA LEU A 558 16.74 -9.99 20.54
C LEU A 558 16.70 -8.87 19.50
N ALA A 559 15.66 -8.04 19.51
CA ALA A 559 15.62 -6.87 18.65
C ALA A 559 16.80 -5.92 18.93
N ASP A 560 17.10 -5.66 20.21
CA ASP A 560 18.25 -4.86 20.63
C ASP A 560 19.58 -5.48 20.18
N ASN A 561 19.74 -6.80 20.36
CA ASN A 561 20.92 -7.54 19.90
C ASN A 561 21.15 -7.37 18.39
N ILE A 562 20.09 -7.49 17.59
CA ILE A 562 20.14 -7.35 16.14
C ILE A 562 20.54 -5.92 15.75
N VAL A 563 19.90 -4.92 16.37
CA VAL A 563 20.18 -3.50 16.11
C VAL A 563 21.61 -3.15 16.52
N GLN A 564 22.09 -3.63 17.66
CA GLN A 564 23.43 -3.36 18.16
C GLN A 564 24.52 -4.03 17.30
N CYS A 565 24.30 -5.26 16.85
CA CYS A 565 25.20 -5.90 15.88
C CYS A 565 25.26 -5.10 14.58
N GLY A 566 24.11 -4.67 14.06
CA GLY A 566 24.04 -3.83 12.86
C GLY A 566 24.77 -2.50 13.02
N TYR A 567 24.53 -1.80 14.15
CA TYR A 567 25.22 -0.57 14.53
C TYR A 567 26.73 -0.76 14.53
N SER A 568 27.24 -1.77 15.26
CA SER A 568 28.68 -2.01 15.38
C SER A 568 29.31 -2.38 14.03
N THR A 569 28.62 -3.15 13.20
CA THR A 569 29.07 -3.47 11.84
C THR A 569 29.16 -2.22 10.96
N LEU A 570 28.17 -1.33 11.01
CA LEU A 570 28.19 -0.07 10.25
C LEU A 570 29.31 0.86 10.75
N GLU A 571 29.45 1.02 12.06
CA GLU A 571 30.51 1.85 12.66
C GLU A 571 31.91 1.36 12.26
N LYS A 572 32.16 0.04 12.35
CA LYS A 572 33.43 -0.55 11.91
C LYS A 572 33.69 -0.33 10.43
N ALA A 573 32.66 -0.45 9.58
CA ALA A 573 32.76 -0.17 8.16
C ALA A 573 33.11 1.30 7.90
N ILE A 574 32.48 2.25 8.61
CA ILE A 574 32.78 3.68 8.53
C ILE A 574 34.23 3.97 8.91
N SER A 575 34.66 3.47 10.08
CA SER A 575 36.03 3.65 10.56
C SER A 575 37.05 3.05 9.59
N PHE A 576 36.77 1.88 9.03
CA PHE A 576 37.65 1.21 8.08
C PHE A 576 37.79 2.00 6.77
N VAL A 577 36.70 2.50 6.21
CA VAL A 577 36.73 3.33 4.98
C VAL A 577 37.49 4.63 5.22
N ASN A 578 37.24 5.31 6.34
CA ASN A 578 37.88 6.59 6.66
C ASN A 578 39.38 6.45 6.96
N ALA A 579 39.82 5.31 7.51
CA ALA A 579 41.22 5.05 7.84
C ALA A 579 42.06 4.55 6.63
N HIS A 580 41.43 4.22 5.50
CA HIS A 580 42.11 3.62 4.37
C HIS A 580 42.64 4.69 3.39
N ASP A 581 43.90 5.11 3.58
CA ASP A 581 44.52 6.21 2.84
C ASP A 581 44.52 6.04 1.30
N LYS A 582 44.58 4.79 0.82
CA LYS A 582 44.64 4.48 -0.62
C LYS A 582 43.43 5.01 -1.39
N TRP A 583 42.24 4.98 -0.78
CA TRP A 583 41.00 5.38 -1.45
C TRP A 583 40.75 6.89 -1.40
N LYS A 584 41.43 7.62 -0.50
CA LYS A 584 41.18 9.04 -0.22
C LYS A 584 39.68 9.33 -0.02
N ALA A 585 38.99 8.38 0.58
CA ALA A 585 37.54 8.36 0.74
C ALA A 585 37.14 8.96 2.08
N LYS A 586 35.97 9.60 2.14
CA LYS A 586 35.38 10.06 3.40
C LYS A 586 33.91 9.68 3.46
N VAL A 587 33.49 8.99 4.50
CA VAL A 587 32.07 8.76 4.77
C VAL A 587 31.45 10.05 5.31
N ILE A 588 30.45 10.57 4.60
CA ILE A 588 29.79 11.86 4.91
C ILE A 588 28.36 11.70 5.44
N TYR A 589 27.76 10.53 5.26
CA TYR A 589 26.44 10.19 5.75
C TYR A 589 26.28 8.67 5.83
N GLY A 590 25.39 8.22 6.70
CA GLY A 590 24.99 6.82 6.82
C GLY A 590 23.62 6.73 7.48
N ASP A 591 22.75 5.90 6.91
CA ASP A 591 21.39 5.65 7.40
C ASP A 591 21.21 4.17 7.62
N THR A 592 21.40 3.71 8.87
CA THR A 592 21.18 2.34 9.37
C THR A 592 21.99 1.23 8.70
N ASP A 593 21.81 1.01 7.40
CA ASP A 593 22.40 -0.03 6.56
C ASP A 593 23.24 0.54 5.40
N SER A 594 23.18 1.85 5.17
CA SER A 594 23.86 2.52 4.05
C SER A 594 25.03 3.40 4.46
N LEU A 595 26.04 3.50 3.58
CA LEU A 595 27.21 4.37 3.69
C LEU A 595 27.31 5.27 2.45
N PHE A 596 27.44 6.58 2.66
CA PHE A 596 27.65 7.56 1.61
C PHE A 596 29.11 8.02 1.64
N VAL A 597 29.86 7.58 0.64
CA VAL A 597 31.32 7.74 0.55
C VAL A 597 31.65 8.80 -0.48
N LEU A 598 32.17 9.94 -0.03
CA LEU A 598 32.64 11.04 -0.87
C LEU A 598 34.01 10.69 -1.47
N LEU A 599 34.12 10.80 -2.80
CA LEU A 599 35.35 10.59 -3.55
C LEU A 599 35.72 11.87 -4.32
N LYS A 600 36.52 12.73 -3.69
CA LYS A 600 36.86 14.06 -4.26
C LYS A 600 37.72 13.94 -5.52
N GLY A 601 37.31 14.63 -6.59
CA GLY A 601 38.05 14.67 -7.85
C GLY A 601 38.06 13.36 -8.63
N CYS A 602 37.29 12.35 -8.22
CA CYS A 602 37.18 11.08 -8.95
C CYS A 602 36.19 11.20 -10.11
N THR A 603 36.42 10.43 -11.18
CA THR A 603 35.43 10.28 -12.25
C THR A 603 34.36 9.27 -11.87
N VAL A 604 33.22 9.26 -12.58
CA VAL A 604 32.15 8.26 -12.38
C VAL A 604 32.68 6.83 -12.47
N LYS A 605 33.46 6.52 -13.53
CA LYS A 605 34.03 5.18 -13.74
C LYS A 605 34.98 4.76 -12.62
N GLU A 606 35.84 5.68 -12.19
CA GLU A 606 36.77 5.43 -11.09
C GLU A 606 36.04 5.22 -9.76
N SER A 607 34.98 5.99 -9.52
CA SER A 607 34.16 5.89 -8.32
C SER A 607 33.48 4.53 -8.19
N PHE A 608 33.00 3.96 -9.30
CA PHE A 608 32.50 2.58 -9.32
C PHE A 608 33.58 1.54 -9.01
N ARG A 609 34.82 1.73 -9.49
CA ARG A 609 35.94 0.84 -9.18
C ARG A 609 36.25 0.85 -7.68
N ILE A 610 36.48 2.04 -7.12
CA ILE A 610 36.77 2.23 -5.70
C ILE A 610 35.62 1.69 -4.83
N GLY A 611 34.36 1.97 -5.20
CA GLY A 611 33.20 1.44 -4.50
C GLY A 611 33.19 -0.08 -4.43
N ASN A 612 33.53 -0.78 -5.51
CA ASN A 612 33.62 -2.25 -5.53
C ASN A 612 34.83 -2.80 -4.73
N GLU A 613 35.95 -2.08 -4.69
CA GLU A 613 37.08 -2.42 -3.81
C GLU A 613 36.65 -2.35 -2.33
N ILE A 614 35.97 -1.26 -1.94
CA ILE A 614 35.44 -1.08 -0.58
C ILE A 614 34.47 -2.21 -0.22
N VAL A 615 33.53 -2.55 -1.12
CA VAL A 615 32.57 -3.65 -0.91
C VAL A 615 33.31 -4.96 -0.65
N SER A 616 34.33 -5.28 -1.44
CA SER A 616 35.08 -6.53 -1.32
C SER A 616 35.88 -6.59 0.00
N ALA A 617 36.52 -5.49 0.38
CA ALA A 617 37.28 -5.41 1.62
C ALA A 617 36.38 -5.50 2.87
N ILE A 618 35.22 -4.84 2.86
CA ILE A 618 34.25 -4.90 3.96
C ILE A 618 33.58 -6.29 4.04
N ALA A 619 33.31 -6.94 2.92
CA ALA A 619 32.80 -8.30 2.93
C ALA A 619 33.81 -9.28 3.55
N ALA A 620 35.11 -9.12 3.28
CA ALA A 620 36.15 -9.99 3.82
C ALA A 620 36.37 -9.85 5.34
N MET A 621 36.10 -8.67 5.93
CA MET A 621 36.24 -8.46 7.38
C MET A 621 35.02 -8.91 8.21
N ASN A 622 33.91 -9.28 7.56
CA ASN A 622 32.66 -9.63 8.24
C ASN A 622 32.32 -11.12 8.09
N PRO A 623 31.59 -11.71 9.05
CA PRO A 623 31.11 -13.09 8.94
C PRO A 623 30.09 -13.23 7.79
N ASN A 624 30.10 -14.38 7.11
CA ASN A 624 29.07 -14.74 6.12
C ASN A 624 27.68 -14.78 6.79
N PRO A 625 26.59 -14.19 6.23
CA PRO A 625 26.44 -13.56 4.91
C PRO A 625 26.48 -12.02 4.88
N VAL A 626 27.13 -11.39 5.85
CA VAL A 626 27.18 -9.93 5.96
C VAL A 626 28.04 -9.35 4.83
N THR A 627 27.40 -8.72 3.85
CA THR A 627 28.08 -8.13 2.70
C THR A 627 27.43 -6.82 2.26
N LEU A 628 28.25 -5.92 1.71
CA LEU A 628 27.79 -4.68 1.10
C LEU A 628 27.42 -4.88 -0.37
N LYS A 629 26.67 -3.93 -0.91
CA LYS A 629 26.41 -3.80 -2.33
C LYS A 629 26.67 -2.36 -2.77
N MET A 630 27.29 -2.20 -3.92
CA MET A 630 27.24 -0.95 -4.66
C MET A 630 25.81 -0.74 -5.16
N GLU A 631 25.05 0.18 -4.55
CA GLU A 631 23.67 0.47 -4.97
C GLU A 631 23.69 1.42 -6.16
N LYS A 632 24.34 2.57 -5.99
CA LYS A 632 24.37 3.67 -6.98
C LYS A 632 25.47 4.67 -6.64
N LEU A 633 25.70 5.59 -7.57
CA LEU A 633 26.59 6.74 -7.42
C LEU A 633 25.78 8.03 -7.61
N TYR A 634 25.89 8.98 -6.69
CA TYR A 634 25.36 10.33 -6.86
C TYR A 634 26.40 11.26 -7.45
N HIS A 635 26.04 11.99 -8.52
CA HIS A 635 26.87 13.04 -9.09
C HIS A 635 26.04 13.98 -10.01
N PRO A 636 25.80 15.24 -9.62
CA PRO A 636 25.95 15.84 -8.30
C PRO A 636 24.77 15.50 -7.35
N CYS A 637 24.87 15.88 -6.07
CA CYS A 637 23.74 15.81 -5.13
C CYS A 637 23.73 16.87 -4.01
N PHE A 638 22.58 17.02 -3.37
CA PHE A 638 22.37 17.75 -2.12
C PHE A 638 22.07 16.77 -0.99
N LEU A 639 22.79 16.90 0.12
CA LEU A 639 22.39 16.33 1.40
C LEU A 639 21.84 17.48 2.26
N LEU A 640 20.60 17.37 2.72
CA LEU A 640 19.91 18.45 3.43
C LEU A 640 19.81 18.19 4.92
N THR A 641 19.26 17.03 5.30
CA THR A 641 19.10 16.57 6.69
C THR A 641 18.94 15.05 6.65
N LYS A 642 18.88 14.38 7.82
CA LYS A 642 18.61 12.94 7.90
C LYS A 642 17.40 12.56 7.04
N LYS A 643 17.58 11.57 6.17
CA LYS A 643 16.55 11.04 5.25
C LYS A 643 16.00 12.06 4.24
N ARG A 644 16.69 13.19 4.03
CA ARG A 644 16.34 14.22 3.04
C ARG A 644 17.54 14.55 2.15
N TYR A 645 17.52 14.05 0.93
CA TYR A 645 18.59 14.27 -0.05
C TYR A 645 18.06 14.11 -1.48
N VAL A 646 18.77 14.68 -2.45
CA VAL A 646 18.39 14.67 -3.86
C VAL A 646 19.62 14.75 -4.75
N GLY A 647 19.65 13.99 -5.84
CA GLY A 647 20.78 14.00 -6.76
C GLY A 647 20.50 13.26 -8.05
N TYR A 648 21.42 13.40 -9.01
CA TYR A 648 21.46 12.51 -10.17
C TYR A 648 22.20 11.23 -9.78
N SER A 649 21.53 10.09 -9.95
CA SER A 649 22.07 8.78 -9.63
C SER A 649 22.43 7.99 -10.88
N TYR A 650 23.59 7.35 -10.83
CA TYR A 650 24.07 6.37 -11.79
C TYR A 650 23.98 4.98 -11.16
N GLU A 651 23.36 4.03 -11.85
CA GLU A 651 23.32 2.61 -11.44
C GLU A 651 24.43 1.81 -12.12
N SER A 652 24.91 2.28 -13.27
CA SER A 652 26.04 1.67 -13.98
C SER A 652 26.99 2.70 -14.59
N PRO A 653 28.27 2.34 -14.81
CA PRO A 653 29.25 3.25 -15.43
C PRO A 653 28.94 3.64 -16.88
N LYS A 654 28.14 2.83 -17.59
CA LYS A 654 27.81 3.00 -19.02
C LYS A 654 26.45 3.67 -19.23
N GLN A 655 25.78 4.08 -18.17
CA GLN A 655 24.45 4.65 -18.22
C GLN A 655 24.50 6.04 -18.86
N SER A 656 23.72 6.25 -19.92
CA SER A 656 23.59 7.54 -20.61
C SER A 656 22.53 8.43 -19.97
N GLU A 657 21.38 7.86 -19.59
CA GLU A 657 20.27 8.60 -18.99
C GLU A 657 20.40 8.70 -17.48
N LEU A 658 20.43 9.92 -16.94
CA LEU A 658 20.54 10.15 -15.50
C LEU A 658 19.19 9.95 -14.80
N VAL A 659 19.20 9.20 -13.70
CA VAL A 659 18.00 9.06 -12.85
C VAL A 659 18.00 10.18 -11.82
N TYR A 660 16.93 10.98 -11.79
CA TYR A 660 16.73 11.98 -10.75
C TYR A 660 16.14 11.29 -9.51
N ASP A 661 16.96 11.10 -8.47
CA ASP A 661 16.54 10.46 -7.23
C ASP A 661 16.36 11.49 -6.12
N ALA A 662 15.14 11.57 -5.58
CA ALA A 662 14.75 12.47 -4.50
C ALA A 662 14.21 11.66 -3.33
N LYS A 663 14.79 11.83 -2.14
CA LYS A 663 14.39 11.15 -0.91
C LYS A 663 13.92 12.18 0.13
N GLY A 664 12.71 11.99 0.66
CA GLY A 664 12.17 12.73 1.81
C GLY A 664 11.83 14.21 1.58
N ILE A 665 12.29 14.82 0.48
CA ILE A 665 12.00 16.21 0.10
C ILE A 665 10.61 16.37 -0.51
N GLU A 666 10.15 17.61 -0.58
CA GLU A 666 8.79 18.01 -0.95
C GLU A 666 8.34 17.49 -2.33
N ILE A 667 9.27 17.15 -3.23
CA ILE A 667 8.99 16.56 -4.55
C ILE A 667 8.26 15.22 -4.45
N VAL A 668 8.65 14.36 -3.50
CA VAL A 668 8.12 13.00 -3.38
C VAL A 668 7.05 12.87 -2.29
N ARG A 669 6.76 13.96 -1.59
CA ARG A 669 5.76 13.98 -0.52
C ARG A 669 4.36 14.25 -1.08
N ARG A 670 3.35 13.58 -0.52
CA ARG A 670 1.94 13.72 -0.92
C ARG A 670 1.15 14.71 -0.08
N ASP A 671 1.79 15.39 0.87
CA ASP A 671 1.16 16.38 1.76
C ASP A 671 1.34 17.83 1.27
N THR A 672 1.99 18.03 0.12
CA THR A 672 2.15 19.32 -0.56
C THR A 672 1.35 19.35 -1.86
N CYS A 673 1.23 20.54 -2.46
CA CYS A 673 0.56 20.73 -3.75
C CYS A 673 1.54 20.53 -4.93
N GLY A 674 0.98 20.25 -6.11
CA GLY A 674 1.75 20.00 -7.33
C GLY A 674 2.63 21.18 -7.74
N ALA A 675 2.20 22.42 -7.48
CA ALA A 675 2.98 23.63 -7.77
C ALA A 675 4.33 23.62 -7.05
N VAL A 676 4.35 23.32 -5.75
CA VAL A 676 5.58 23.24 -4.96
C VAL A 676 6.50 22.14 -5.49
N SER A 677 5.96 20.94 -5.70
CA SER A 677 6.73 19.79 -6.19
C SER A 677 7.38 20.08 -7.55
N LYS A 678 6.60 20.55 -8.53
CA LYS A 678 7.08 20.82 -9.89
C LYS A 678 8.09 21.97 -9.93
N THR A 679 7.83 23.05 -9.21
CA THR A 679 8.74 24.20 -9.16
C THR A 679 10.07 23.85 -8.49
N LEU A 680 10.03 23.11 -7.38
CA LEU A 680 11.23 22.65 -6.68
C LEU A 680 12.06 21.69 -7.54
N GLU A 681 11.42 20.69 -8.16
CA GLU A 681 12.10 19.75 -9.04
C GLU A 681 12.81 20.47 -10.19
N LYS A 682 12.09 21.34 -10.92
CA LYS A 682 12.68 22.05 -12.05
C LYS A 682 13.81 22.97 -11.62
N SER A 683 13.68 23.63 -10.46
CA SER A 683 14.72 24.49 -9.91
C SER A 683 15.99 23.72 -9.53
N LEU A 684 15.85 22.52 -8.95
CA LEU A 684 17.00 21.65 -8.64
C LEU A 684 17.66 21.09 -9.90
N ARG A 685 16.87 20.70 -10.91
CA ARG A 685 17.42 20.26 -12.21
C ARG A 685 18.26 21.35 -12.87
N LEU A 686 17.78 22.60 -12.88
CA LEU A 686 18.55 23.73 -13.41
C LEU A 686 19.88 23.93 -12.67
N ILE A 687 19.92 23.68 -11.35
CA ILE A 687 21.16 23.73 -10.58
C ILE A 687 22.11 22.62 -11.02
N PHE A 688 21.62 21.39 -11.16
CA PHE A 688 22.47 20.25 -11.52
C PHE A 688 22.98 20.30 -12.96
N GLU A 689 22.21 20.85 -13.89
CA GLU A 689 22.54 20.86 -15.33
C GLU A 689 23.39 22.05 -15.76
N HIS A 690 23.12 23.24 -15.23
CA HIS A 690 23.77 24.47 -15.71
C HIS A 690 24.63 25.16 -14.66
N LEU A 691 24.46 24.82 -13.36
CA LEU A 691 25.03 25.54 -12.21
C LEU A 691 24.79 27.07 -12.25
N ASN A 692 23.86 27.54 -13.10
CA ASN A 692 23.63 28.94 -13.39
C ASN A 692 22.55 29.52 -12.47
N THR A 693 22.96 30.45 -11.61
CA THR A 693 22.05 31.09 -10.65
C THR A 693 21.05 32.04 -11.32
N SER A 694 21.42 32.65 -12.46
CA SER A 694 20.59 33.64 -13.15
C SER A 694 19.36 33.01 -13.82
N GLU A 695 19.53 31.88 -14.51
CA GLU A 695 18.43 31.13 -15.13
C GLU A 695 17.43 30.63 -14.09
N ARG A 696 17.93 30.08 -12.97
CA ARG A 696 17.09 29.66 -11.84
C ARG A 696 16.29 30.82 -11.27
N LYS A 697 16.93 31.97 -11.05
CA LYS A 697 16.25 33.18 -10.55
C LYS A 697 15.16 33.62 -11.51
N ALA A 698 15.45 33.69 -12.81
CA ALA A 698 14.47 34.05 -13.84
C ALA A 698 13.29 33.07 -13.89
N TYR A 699 13.57 31.76 -13.79
CA TYR A 699 12.53 30.72 -13.70
C TYR A 699 11.60 30.94 -12.50
N LEU A 700 12.16 31.11 -11.30
CA LEU A 700 11.38 31.31 -10.07
C LEU A 700 10.55 32.60 -10.13
N GLN A 701 11.16 33.71 -10.57
CA GLN A 701 10.45 34.98 -10.76
C GLN A 701 9.29 34.83 -11.74
N ARG A 702 9.47 34.10 -12.84
CA ARG A 702 8.39 33.81 -13.79
C ARG A 702 7.26 33.00 -13.14
N GLN A 703 7.59 31.96 -12.37
CA GLN A 703 6.57 31.18 -11.65
C GLN A 703 5.79 32.03 -10.65
N TRP A 704 6.47 32.86 -9.85
CA TRP A 704 5.81 33.76 -8.91
C TRP A 704 4.92 34.79 -9.62
N THR A 705 5.38 35.38 -10.73
CA THR A 705 4.56 36.30 -11.53
C THR A 705 3.32 35.61 -12.11
N GLN A 706 3.42 34.36 -12.57
CA GLN A 706 2.26 33.59 -13.03
C GLN A 706 1.26 33.34 -11.90
N ILE A 707 1.75 32.99 -10.71
CA ILE A 707 0.90 32.77 -9.53
C ILE A 707 0.17 34.06 -9.13
N LEU A 708 0.91 35.16 -8.99
CA LEU A 708 0.35 36.46 -8.59
C LEU A 708 -0.61 37.04 -9.63
N SER A 709 -0.42 36.73 -10.92
CA SER A 709 -1.33 37.14 -12.00
C SER A 709 -2.51 36.19 -12.23
N GLY A 710 -2.63 35.10 -11.44
CA GLY A 710 -3.70 34.11 -11.59
C GLY A 710 -3.60 33.25 -12.86
N LYS A 711 -2.48 33.31 -13.61
CA LYS A 711 -2.25 32.54 -14.84
C LYS A 711 -1.71 31.14 -14.55
N VAL A 712 -2.38 30.41 -13.64
CA VAL A 712 -1.97 29.07 -13.20
C VAL A 712 -3.18 28.13 -13.13
N SER A 713 -2.92 26.83 -13.28
CA SER A 713 -3.97 25.82 -13.14
C SER A 713 -4.25 25.55 -11.66
N LEU A 714 -5.51 25.65 -11.24
CA LEU A 714 -5.94 25.30 -9.88
C LEU A 714 -5.63 23.85 -9.50
N HIS A 715 -5.55 22.95 -10.48
CA HIS A 715 -5.20 21.54 -10.25
C HIS A 715 -3.85 21.40 -9.54
N ASP A 716 -2.89 22.27 -9.83
CA ASP A 716 -1.56 22.24 -9.21
C ASP A 716 -1.55 22.76 -7.77
N PHE A 717 -2.64 23.37 -7.30
CA PHE A 717 -2.81 23.91 -5.95
C PHE A 717 -3.72 23.04 -5.07
N VAL A 718 -4.18 21.89 -5.56
CA VAL A 718 -4.99 20.95 -4.79
C VAL A 718 -4.11 20.19 -3.80
N PHE A 719 -4.46 20.28 -2.51
CA PHE A 719 -3.94 19.42 -1.46
C PHE A 719 -4.81 18.19 -1.33
N THR A 720 -4.23 17.05 -0.95
CA THR A 720 -4.99 15.83 -0.64
C THR A 720 -4.49 15.26 0.68
N LYS A 721 -5.39 15.00 1.63
CA LYS A 721 -5.03 14.38 2.93
C LYS A 721 -6.01 13.29 3.31
N GLU A 722 -5.49 12.26 3.96
CA GLU A 722 -6.31 11.17 4.51
C GLU A 722 -7.19 11.68 5.64
N VAL A 723 -8.47 11.33 5.59
CA VAL A 723 -9.44 11.65 6.62
C VAL A 723 -9.81 10.37 7.39
N ARG A 724 -9.73 10.44 8.71
CA ARG A 724 -10.04 9.34 9.65
C ARG A 724 -11.08 9.82 10.66
N LEU A 725 -12.28 10.12 10.17
CA LEU A 725 -13.39 10.53 11.03
C LEU A 725 -13.62 9.49 12.13
N GLY A 726 -14.00 9.96 13.33
CA GLY A 726 -14.14 9.13 14.54
C GLY A 726 -12.85 8.92 15.34
N THR A 727 -11.66 9.14 14.76
CA THR A 727 -10.37 8.94 15.46
C THR A 727 -9.74 10.22 16.01
N TYR A 728 -10.25 11.38 15.61
CA TYR A 728 -9.71 12.67 16.05
C TYR A 728 -10.14 12.98 17.49
N CYS A 729 -9.21 13.47 18.31
CA CYS A 729 -9.48 13.85 19.69
C CYS A 729 -10.59 14.90 19.79
N THR A 730 -11.57 14.66 20.65
CA THR A 730 -12.70 15.57 20.93
C THR A 730 -12.48 16.44 22.17
N ARG A 731 -11.36 16.25 22.89
CA ARG A 731 -11.21 16.66 24.30
C ARG A 731 -10.73 18.09 24.56
N SER A 732 -10.34 18.87 23.56
CA SER A 732 -10.08 20.32 23.73
C SER A 732 -9.73 20.90 22.37
N SER A 733 -10.42 21.97 21.92
CA SER A 733 -10.05 22.95 20.87
C SER A 733 -9.08 22.53 19.74
N SER A 734 -9.02 21.25 19.38
CA SER A 734 -8.12 20.72 18.36
C SER A 734 -8.89 20.84 17.06
N SER A 735 -8.61 21.93 16.33
CA SER A 735 -9.13 22.16 15.00
C SER A 735 -8.99 20.87 14.20
N LEU A 736 -10.12 20.37 13.70
CA LEU A 736 -10.13 19.28 12.74
C LEU A 736 -9.12 19.61 11.61
N PRO A 737 -8.38 18.62 11.08
CA PRO A 737 -7.56 18.85 9.90
C PRO A 737 -8.40 19.47 8.77
N PRO A 738 -7.83 20.33 7.90
CA PRO A 738 -8.61 21.00 6.86
C PRO A 738 -9.43 20.06 5.98
N ALA A 739 -8.86 18.90 5.62
CA ALA A 739 -9.56 17.87 4.87
C ALA A 739 -10.76 17.27 5.62
N ALA A 740 -10.67 17.11 6.95
CA ALA A 740 -11.78 16.65 7.78
C ALA A 740 -12.87 17.73 7.93
N ILE A 741 -12.50 19.01 7.97
CA ILE A 741 -13.47 20.13 7.94
C ILE A 741 -14.24 20.11 6.61
N VAL A 742 -13.53 19.96 5.48
CA VAL A 742 -14.16 19.88 4.14
C VAL A 742 -15.11 18.68 4.07
N ALA A 743 -14.69 17.51 4.55
CA ALA A 743 -15.54 16.33 4.60
C ALA A 743 -16.79 16.55 5.49
N THR A 744 -16.62 17.15 6.67
CA THR A 744 -17.74 17.45 7.58
C THR A 744 -18.72 18.44 6.96
N LYS A 745 -18.22 19.46 6.23
CA LYS A 745 -19.08 20.39 5.47
C LYS A 745 -19.84 19.69 4.35
N ALA A 746 -19.19 18.75 3.63
CA ALA A 746 -19.85 17.95 2.62
C ALA A 746 -20.97 17.08 3.23
N MET A 747 -20.72 16.44 4.38
CA MET A 747 -21.72 15.65 5.11
C MET A 747 -22.92 16.47 5.60
N ARG A 748 -22.71 17.73 5.98
CA ARG A 748 -23.82 18.65 6.34
C ARG A 748 -24.72 18.97 5.14
N ALA A 749 -24.15 19.00 3.93
CA ALA A 749 -24.90 19.24 2.70
C ALA A 749 -25.58 17.96 2.17
N ASP A 750 -24.90 16.82 2.29
CA ASP A 750 -25.39 15.49 1.94
C ASP A 750 -24.85 14.47 2.95
N PRO A 751 -25.68 13.92 3.85
CA PRO A 751 -25.24 12.92 4.82
C PRO A 751 -24.57 11.69 4.20
N ARG A 752 -24.86 11.36 2.93
CA ARG A 752 -24.23 10.24 2.21
C ARG A 752 -22.84 10.56 1.67
N ALA A 753 -22.39 11.81 1.77
CA ALA A 753 -21.03 12.23 1.41
C ALA A 753 -19.99 11.93 2.51
N GLU A 754 -20.31 11.02 3.46
CA GLU A 754 -19.37 10.56 4.46
C GLU A 754 -18.12 9.93 3.79
N PRO A 755 -16.91 10.41 4.12
CA PRO A 755 -15.69 9.84 3.57
C PRO A 755 -15.43 8.45 4.17
N ARG A 756 -14.88 7.55 3.35
CA ARG A 756 -14.43 6.24 3.83
C ARG A 756 -13.23 6.41 4.77
N TYR A 757 -13.01 5.43 5.66
CA TYR A 757 -11.86 5.45 6.55
C TYR A 757 -10.54 5.55 5.78
N ALA A 758 -9.74 6.57 6.10
CA ALA A 758 -8.49 6.92 5.43
C ALA A 758 -8.61 7.27 3.93
N GLU A 759 -9.80 7.71 3.49
CA GLU A 759 -9.99 8.29 2.16
C GLU A 759 -9.24 9.62 2.04
N ARG A 760 -8.64 9.87 0.87
CA ARG A 760 -7.93 11.13 0.60
C ARG A 760 -8.92 12.16 0.08
N ILE A 761 -9.13 13.23 0.85
CA ILE A 761 -10.05 14.30 0.50
C ILE A 761 -9.27 15.49 -0.08
N PRO A 762 -9.61 15.94 -1.31
CA PRO A 762 -8.97 17.09 -1.93
C PRO A 762 -9.52 18.39 -1.36
N TYR A 763 -8.65 19.40 -1.22
CA TYR A 763 -9.05 20.76 -0.86
C TYR A 763 -8.08 21.79 -1.42
N VAL A 764 -8.55 23.02 -1.57
CA VAL A 764 -7.75 24.20 -1.89
C VAL A 764 -7.83 25.20 -0.75
N VAL A 765 -6.85 26.08 -0.64
CA VAL A 765 -6.85 27.17 0.33
C VAL A 765 -7.32 28.43 -0.39
N ILE A 766 -8.37 29.06 0.13
CA ILE A 766 -8.91 30.32 -0.38
C ILE A 766 -8.48 31.47 0.51
N HIS A 767 -8.38 32.67 -0.07
CA HIS A 767 -8.20 33.89 0.70
C HIS A 767 -9.47 34.17 1.52
N GLY A 768 -9.30 34.51 2.79
CA GLY A 768 -10.37 34.89 3.71
C GLY A 768 -9.85 35.87 4.75
N GLU A 769 -10.75 36.52 5.49
CA GLU A 769 -10.37 37.47 6.54
C GLU A 769 -9.44 36.80 7.57
N PRO A 770 -8.42 37.51 8.08
CA PRO A 770 -7.54 37.00 9.11
C PRO A 770 -8.32 36.78 10.41
N GLY A 771 -8.76 35.54 10.64
CA GLY A 771 -9.43 35.10 11.86
C GLY A 771 -9.06 33.66 12.20
N PRO A 772 -9.35 33.20 13.44
CA PRO A 772 -9.17 31.78 13.78
C PRO A 772 -9.95 30.90 12.79
N PRO A 773 -9.47 29.67 12.52
CA PRO A 773 -10.13 28.77 11.57
C PRO A 773 -11.63 28.66 11.92
N PRO A 774 -12.53 28.73 10.92
CA PRO A 774 -13.96 28.73 11.18
C PRO A 774 -14.33 27.48 11.99
N GLN A 775 -14.92 27.70 13.17
CA GLN A 775 -15.32 26.65 14.12
C GLN A 775 -16.36 25.69 13.51
#